data_AF-A0AAN9BAV7-F1
#
_entry.id   AF-A0AAN9BAV7-F1
#
_cell.length_a   1.000
_cell.length_b   1.000
_cell.length_c   1.000
_cell.angle_alpha   90.00
_cell.angle_beta   90.00
_cell.angle_gamma   90.00
#
_symmetry.space_group_name_H-M   'P 1'
#
loop_
_entity.id
_entity.type
_entity.pdbx_description
1 polymer ?
#
loop_
_entity_poly.entity_id
_entity_poly.type
_entity_poly.pdbx_seq_one_letter_code
_entity_poly.pdbx_strand_id
1 'polypeptide(L)'
;MASSTGFLLLAMASPLLLLNTTNAEEVVSSGSEEFPPDQDALWAWLQDKVQRLEILEAMNDKLGKHILQQQLNIEEKTRSGGDSGIKAERTEMDGLKSYYAGTLSIGHIHNHPDFPRTLGLGELHPVLNGVDFRTRHNDYSLVMPSTTSSAYHATQDVPFPEIPPQVSSKESVDEQIAEMREWFKAWRDSDHSVRDYRPYFKPILCYLEGAWTTEPQSGFTEPFFSTRHQLDASSWDDLHQKARFESGSGIKYDSENMAFLPNKFFNGTDGKLFLAQWNYRILCHPIKATLGTQHLKAHEDLGARLSRRKTIEAFQATRGVRYSISADDEEDFYESGSLLDRLMREIPGKDNYNANLTDDFNGLTKFDSYSDHPLNAGYYHQWYKEGEKDHNQIVRRGFHDRNLFVAETTQEEIAALRVEMCETKAWNGKVVCAMTEKRVSYAIPLEIVFLTPLHAWNPYNIVYKGDASSEAGQTVVADQRSGKLTPDEALNGTNSVRYFHTPAHFFSGGDISTDVVNDTDGVMGVLDGDGKMRQVMASGVHVFLPDIVDVGSLRTRYPVMPLYDEGSMAWKEMQAVRDVLMDLEGYQQYLQYIPSAFNASFVRLVTTAPKTLVMSSATSEDAGYHHHKMSLSPRQYLALVDHKETLTIHSLLDSEHTHYHELEIRYFKDEFKILSCDGDFRCQHDHGKVLRESDDADPMV
;
A
#
# COMPACT_ATOMS: atom_id res chain seq x y z
N MET A 1 -1.77 86.04 -15.55
CA MET A 1 -2.97 85.33 -16.00
C MET A 1 -2.56 83.91 -16.36
N ALA A 2 -2.74 82.97 -15.44
CA ALA A 2 -2.52 81.54 -15.69
C ALA A 2 -3.45 80.75 -14.76
N SER A 3 -4.40 80.03 -15.35
CA SER A 3 -5.13 78.90 -14.79
C SER A 3 -5.22 77.89 -15.94
N SER A 4 -5.06 76.59 -15.78
CA SER A 4 -5.73 75.70 -14.83
C SER A 4 -5.04 74.33 -14.90
N THR A 5 -4.84 73.67 -13.75
CA THR A 5 -4.98 72.23 -13.50
C THR A 5 -4.40 71.92 -12.11
N GLY A 6 -5.22 71.34 -11.21
CA GLY A 6 -4.74 70.69 -9.99
C GLY A 6 -5.62 70.97 -8.76
N PHE A 7 -5.87 69.91 -7.99
CA PHE A 7 -6.59 69.82 -6.69
C PHE A 7 -8.11 69.59 -6.72
N LEU A 8 -8.48 68.30 -6.73
CA LEU A 8 -9.61 67.80 -5.95
C LEU A 8 -9.28 66.39 -5.46
N LEU A 9 -8.73 66.27 -4.25
CA LEU A 9 -8.57 65.00 -3.53
C LEU A 9 -8.72 65.32 -2.04
N LEU A 10 -9.98 65.38 -1.60
CA LEU A 10 -10.38 65.67 -0.24
C LEU A 10 -11.65 64.87 0.03
N ALA A 11 -11.48 63.61 0.42
CA ALA A 11 -12.41 62.78 1.19
C ALA A 11 -11.89 61.34 1.16
N MET A 12 -11.41 60.83 2.29
CA MET A 12 -11.54 59.45 2.81
C MET A 12 -10.54 59.28 3.96
N ALA A 13 -10.89 59.87 5.10
CA ALA A 13 -10.27 59.56 6.38
C ALA A 13 -11.26 58.71 7.19
N SER A 14 -10.88 57.45 7.46
CA SER A 14 -11.41 56.50 8.46
C SER A 14 -12.86 55.97 8.31
N PRO A 15 -13.14 54.68 8.66
CA PRO A 15 -12.68 54.04 9.90
C PRO A 15 -12.16 52.59 9.77
N LEU A 16 -10.97 52.32 10.33
CA LEU A 16 -10.62 51.00 10.87
C LEU A 16 -10.12 51.20 12.30
N LEU A 17 -11.06 51.21 13.24
CA LEU A 17 -10.78 51.23 14.67
C LEU A 17 -11.90 50.47 15.39
N LEU A 18 -11.79 49.14 15.35
CA LEU A 18 -12.52 48.20 16.21
C LEU A 18 -11.57 47.03 16.49
N LEU A 19 -10.61 47.25 17.38
CA LEU A 19 -9.92 46.17 18.09
C LEU A 19 -10.48 46.10 19.51
N ASN A 20 -10.82 44.88 19.87
CA ASN A 20 -11.51 44.46 21.06
C ASN A 20 -10.72 44.82 22.33
N THR A 21 -11.42 45.40 23.29
CA THR A 21 -10.91 45.83 24.59
C THR A 21 -10.77 44.64 25.53
N THR A 22 -9.53 44.30 25.89
CA THR A 22 -9.10 43.80 27.21
C THR A 22 -7.56 43.67 27.18
N ASN A 23 -6.89 44.18 28.20
CA ASN A 23 -5.44 44.39 28.32
C ASN A 23 -4.93 45.69 27.67
N ALA A 24 -5.53 46.81 28.07
CA ALA A 24 -4.96 48.14 27.89
C ALA A 24 -4.59 48.72 29.26
N GLU A 25 -3.48 48.26 29.83
CA GLU A 25 -2.72 48.95 30.88
C GLU A 25 -1.31 48.34 30.83
N GLU A 26 -0.28 49.18 30.69
CA GLU A 26 1.15 48.85 30.48
C GLU A 26 1.66 48.54 29.05
N VAL A 27 1.32 49.35 28.02
CA VAL A 27 2.31 49.75 26.99
C VAL A 27 2.01 51.17 26.52
N VAL A 28 2.25 52.17 27.38
CA VAL A 28 2.33 53.59 26.97
C VAL A 28 3.60 54.17 27.57
N SER A 29 4.72 53.98 26.88
CA SER A 29 5.84 54.93 26.84
C SER A 29 6.95 54.47 25.89
N SER A 30 6.79 54.75 24.61
CA SER A 30 7.91 55.14 23.74
C SER A 30 7.39 55.53 22.35
N GLY A 31 7.55 56.81 22.01
CA GLY A 31 7.53 57.30 20.64
C GLY A 31 6.14 57.53 20.03
N SER A 32 5.51 58.66 20.35
CA SER A 32 4.62 59.30 19.37
C SER A 32 5.48 59.78 18.20
N GLU A 33 5.54 59.02 17.10
CA GLU A 33 6.12 59.52 15.86
C GLU A 33 5.29 60.74 15.41
N GLU A 34 5.85 61.94 15.59
CA GLU A 34 5.20 63.19 15.19
C GLU A 34 4.93 63.17 13.69
N PHE A 35 3.71 63.56 13.30
CA PHE A 35 3.33 63.70 11.89
C PHE A 35 4.22 64.78 11.23
N PRO A 36 4.75 64.55 10.02
CA PRO A 36 5.71 65.46 9.41
C PRO A 36 5.13 66.88 9.22
N PRO A 37 5.91 67.95 9.52
CA PRO A 37 5.39 69.32 9.61
C PRO A 37 5.13 70.00 8.25
N ASP A 38 5.71 69.48 7.17
CA ASP A 38 5.56 70.01 5.82
C ASP A 38 5.51 68.89 4.77
N GLN A 39 5.27 69.28 3.51
CA GLN A 39 5.07 68.35 2.41
C GLN A 39 6.34 67.57 2.06
N ASP A 40 7.52 68.16 2.16
CA ASP A 40 8.79 67.50 1.83
C ASP A 40 9.16 66.49 2.93
N ALA A 41 8.94 66.86 4.19
CA ALA A 41 9.08 65.96 5.34
C ALA A 41 8.07 64.81 5.28
N LEU A 42 6.84 65.05 4.80
CA LEU A 42 5.84 64.00 4.58
C LEU A 42 6.28 63.02 3.48
N TRP A 43 6.82 63.53 2.37
CA TRP A 43 7.34 62.68 1.30
C TRP A 43 8.53 61.83 1.75
N ALA A 44 9.48 62.42 2.48
CA ALA A 44 10.63 61.69 3.03
C ALA A 44 10.19 60.61 4.04
N TRP A 45 9.21 60.92 4.90
CA TRP A 45 8.64 59.96 5.84
C TRP A 45 7.93 58.81 5.11
N LEU A 46 7.12 59.10 4.09
CA LEU A 46 6.45 58.07 3.28
C LEU A 46 7.47 57.17 2.56
N GLN A 47 8.56 57.74 2.02
CA GLN A 47 9.64 56.98 1.39
C GLN A 47 10.35 56.04 2.39
N ASP A 48 10.65 56.51 3.61
CA ASP A 48 11.20 55.65 4.68
C ASP A 48 10.23 54.52 5.05
N LYS A 49 8.92 54.80 5.18
CA LYS A 49 7.93 53.75 5.47
C LYS A 49 7.82 52.73 4.34
N VAL A 50 7.81 53.17 3.08
CA VAL A 50 7.82 52.26 1.91
C VAL A 50 9.09 51.40 1.90
N GLN A 51 10.26 52.01 2.09
CA GLN A 51 11.52 51.26 2.12
C GLN A 51 11.57 50.25 3.27
N ARG A 52 11.04 50.59 4.46
CA ARG A 52 10.92 49.64 5.58
C ARG A 52 9.96 48.49 5.26
N LEU A 53 8.84 48.77 4.59
CA LEU A 53 7.91 47.73 4.14
C LEU A 53 8.59 46.79 3.14
N GLU A 54 9.33 47.31 2.16
CA GLU A 54 10.11 46.51 1.21
C GLU A 54 11.15 45.62 1.91
N ILE A 55 11.84 46.14 2.94
CA ILE A 55 12.78 45.35 3.74
C ILE A 55 12.06 44.24 4.51
N LEU A 56 10.91 44.55 5.11
CA LEU A 56 10.11 43.57 5.85
C LEU A 56 9.58 42.47 4.93
N GLU A 57 9.08 42.82 3.74
CA GLU A 57 8.65 41.86 2.73
C GLU A 57 9.82 40.96 2.30
N ALA A 58 10.98 41.54 1.99
CA ALA A 58 12.17 40.78 1.63
C ALA A 58 12.69 39.86 2.76
N MET A 59 12.57 40.28 4.02
CA MET A 59 12.89 39.45 5.18
C MET A 59 11.89 38.31 5.36
N ASN A 60 10.60 38.58 5.19
CA ASN A 60 9.54 37.58 5.27
C ASN A 60 9.71 36.49 4.19
N ASP A 61 10.03 36.87 2.96
CA ASP A 61 10.32 35.93 1.88
C ASP A 61 11.53 35.04 2.17
N LYS A 62 12.61 35.62 2.73
CA LYS A 62 13.80 34.86 3.14
C LYS A 62 13.47 33.89 4.28
N LEU A 63 12.68 34.32 5.26
CA LEU A 63 12.24 33.47 6.37
C LEU A 63 11.39 32.31 5.86
N GLY A 64 10.41 32.58 4.99
CA GLY A 64 9.57 31.55 4.39
C GLY A 64 10.36 30.54 3.57
N LYS A 65 11.36 30.99 2.78
CA LYS A 65 12.30 30.09 2.08
C LYS A 65 13.12 29.24 3.04
N HIS A 66 13.55 29.79 4.17
CA HIS A 66 14.28 29.03 5.18
C HIS A 66 13.39 27.96 5.85
N ILE A 67 12.13 28.29 6.14
CA ILE A 67 11.15 27.34 6.68
C ILE A 67 10.90 26.21 5.67
N LEU A 68 10.73 26.54 4.39
CA LEU A 68 10.56 25.54 3.32
C LEU A 68 11.75 24.56 3.25
N GLN A 69 12.98 25.06 3.42
CA GLN A 69 14.18 24.21 3.52
C GLN A 69 14.20 23.34 4.80
N GLN A 70 13.75 23.88 5.93
CA GLN A 70 13.63 23.11 7.18
C GLN A 70 12.58 22.00 7.04
N GLN A 71 11.44 22.28 6.41
CA GLN A 71 10.39 21.31 6.11
C GLN A 71 10.91 20.20 5.21
N LEU A 72 11.63 20.55 4.13
CA LEU A 72 12.27 19.56 3.26
C LEU A 72 13.30 18.70 4.02
N ASN A 73 14.10 19.28 4.91
CA ASN A 73 15.05 18.51 5.72
C ASN A 73 14.34 17.49 6.62
N ILE A 74 13.21 17.85 7.23
CA ILE A 74 12.40 16.92 8.02
C ILE A 74 11.88 15.78 7.12
N GLU A 75 11.34 16.09 5.94
CA GLU A 75 10.88 15.08 4.99
C GLU A 75 12.01 14.15 4.54
N GLU A 76 13.21 14.68 4.23
CA GLU A 76 14.39 13.88 3.86
C GLU A 76 14.89 13.00 5.02
N LYS A 77 14.84 13.51 6.25
CA LYS A 77 15.15 12.73 7.44
C LYS A 77 14.15 11.57 7.60
N THR A 78 12.87 11.80 7.33
CA THR A 78 11.86 10.75 7.34
C THR A 78 12.08 9.76 6.20
N ARG A 79 12.33 10.23 4.96
CA ARG A 79 12.65 9.35 3.82
C ARG A 79 13.85 8.46 4.11
N SER A 80 14.88 8.98 4.78
CA SER A 80 16.09 8.21 5.11
C SER A 80 15.93 7.24 6.28
N GLY A 81 14.84 7.35 7.06
CA GLY A 81 14.59 6.45 8.19
C GLY A 81 13.89 5.15 7.80
N GLY A 82 13.17 5.11 6.68
CA GLY A 82 12.36 3.98 6.26
C GLY A 82 11.66 4.21 4.91
N ASP A 83 10.90 3.22 4.45
CA ASP A 83 10.15 3.27 3.19
C ASP A 83 8.75 3.85 3.44
N SER A 84 8.00 4.23 2.40
CA SER A 84 6.59 4.61 2.57
C SER A 84 5.79 3.42 3.15
N GLY A 85 4.94 3.68 4.13
CA GLY A 85 4.21 2.62 4.82
C GLY A 85 3.63 3.04 6.16
N ILE A 86 3.04 2.09 6.88
CA ILE A 86 2.48 2.31 8.21
C ILE A 86 3.60 2.30 9.24
N LYS A 87 3.77 3.42 9.94
CA LYS A 87 4.80 3.61 10.97
C LYS A 87 4.31 3.21 12.35
N ALA A 88 3.05 3.53 12.64
CA ALA A 88 2.41 3.17 13.88
C ALA A 88 0.90 3.09 13.69
N GLU A 89 0.25 2.53 14.69
CA GLU A 89 -1.19 2.47 14.82
C GLU A 89 -1.56 2.64 16.29
N ARG A 90 -2.86 2.71 16.55
CA ARG A 90 -3.39 2.68 17.91
C ARG A 90 -2.84 1.48 18.68
N THR A 91 -2.58 1.65 19.96
CA THR A 91 -2.23 0.52 20.85
C THR A 91 -3.26 0.43 21.96
N GLU A 92 -3.91 -0.72 22.09
CA GLU A 92 -4.86 -0.99 23.19
C GLU A 92 -4.23 -1.81 24.33
N MET A 93 -3.14 -2.50 24.05
CA MET A 93 -2.45 -3.39 24.98
C MET A 93 -0.94 -3.15 24.90
N ASP A 94 -0.31 -3.06 26.06
CA ASP A 94 1.13 -2.83 26.20
C ASP A 94 1.74 -3.91 27.11
N GLY A 95 3.06 -4.10 27.02
CA GLY A 95 3.76 -5.07 27.85
C GLY A 95 5.24 -4.75 28.05
N LEU A 96 5.84 -5.37 29.07
CA LEU A 96 7.19 -5.03 29.53
C LEU A 96 8.32 -5.30 28.53
N LYS A 97 8.08 -6.10 27.48
CA LYS A 97 9.06 -6.31 26.41
C LYS A 97 8.60 -5.56 25.17
N SER A 98 9.52 -5.03 24.38
CA SER A 98 9.20 -4.23 23.20
C SER A 98 8.30 -4.94 22.19
N TYR A 99 8.36 -6.27 22.10
CA TYR A 99 7.46 -7.05 21.25
C TYR A 99 6.11 -7.39 21.90
N TYR A 100 5.87 -7.02 23.15
CA TYR A 100 4.53 -6.98 23.75
C TYR A 100 3.93 -5.56 23.75
N ALA A 101 4.76 -4.55 23.53
CA ALA A 101 4.35 -3.17 23.40
C ALA A 101 3.81 -2.92 21.99
N GLY A 102 2.52 -2.60 21.87
CA GLY A 102 1.94 -2.13 20.61
C GLY A 102 2.23 -3.01 19.40
N THR A 103 2.26 -4.34 19.56
CA THR A 103 2.45 -5.22 18.40
C THR A 103 1.33 -4.99 17.42
N LEU A 104 1.71 -4.54 16.21
CA LEU A 104 0.83 -4.18 15.12
C LEU A 104 -0.32 -5.22 15.00
N SER A 105 -1.50 -4.83 15.45
CA SER A 105 -2.79 -5.32 15.03
C SER A 105 -3.10 -4.70 13.66
N ILE A 106 -2.32 -5.06 12.63
CA ILE A 106 -2.33 -4.55 11.25
C ILE A 106 -3.59 -3.75 10.87
N GLY A 107 -3.51 -2.43 11.08
CA GLY A 107 -4.51 -1.42 10.72
C GLY A 107 -5.83 -1.46 11.50
N HIS A 108 -5.92 -2.25 12.57
CA HIS A 108 -7.13 -2.53 13.36
C HIS A 108 -8.34 -2.87 12.47
N ILE A 109 -8.13 -3.71 11.46
CA ILE A 109 -9.22 -4.13 10.57
C ILE A 109 -10.33 -4.84 11.36
N HIS A 110 -11.58 -4.43 11.13
CA HIS A 110 -12.74 -4.97 11.83
C HIS A 110 -14.00 -4.97 10.96
N ASN A 111 -15.08 -5.56 11.48
CA ASN A 111 -16.31 -5.87 10.77
C ASN A 111 -17.31 -4.70 10.86
N HIS A 112 -17.91 -4.34 9.71
CA HIS A 112 -19.13 -3.52 9.60
C HIS A 112 -20.11 -4.16 8.58
N PRO A 113 -20.44 -5.45 8.71
CA PRO A 113 -21.23 -6.17 7.70
C PRO A 113 -22.69 -5.69 7.65
N ASP A 114 -23.15 -4.95 8.64
CA ASP A 114 -24.46 -4.30 8.69
C ASP A 114 -24.54 -3.08 7.76
N PHE A 115 -23.41 -2.63 7.21
CA PHE A 115 -23.35 -1.66 6.13
C PHE A 115 -23.02 -2.39 4.82
N PRO A 116 -23.63 -2.01 3.68
CA PRO A 116 -23.38 -2.71 2.42
C PRO A 116 -21.93 -2.59 1.98
N ARG A 117 -21.30 -1.44 2.21
CA ARG A 117 -20.02 -1.05 1.59
C ARG A 117 -18.96 -0.58 2.57
N THR A 118 -19.20 -0.58 3.87
CA THR A 118 -18.23 -0.06 4.85
C THR A 118 -17.23 -1.16 5.23
N LEU A 119 -15.94 -0.83 5.23
CA LEU A 119 -14.88 -1.68 5.77
C LEU A 119 -14.27 -1.02 6.99
N GLY A 120 -14.20 -1.76 8.09
CA GLY A 120 -13.61 -1.25 9.33
C GLY A 120 -12.09 -1.14 9.22
N LEU A 121 -11.55 0.04 9.52
CA LEU A 121 -10.11 0.32 9.55
C LEU A 121 -9.80 1.41 10.59
N GLY A 122 -8.86 1.07 11.48
CA GLY A 122 -8.37 1.87 12.61
C GLY A 122 -7.77 3.22 12.24
N GLU A 123 -7.37 3.97 13.27
CA GLU A 123 -6.44 5.08 13.08
C GLU A 123 -5.05 4.55 12.68
N LEU A 124 -4.48 5.15 11.64
CA LEU A 124 -3.16 4.83 11.12
C LEU A 124 -2.22 6.01 11.30
N HIS A 125 -0.92 5.72 11.43
CA HIS A 125 0.15 6.68 11.33
C HIS A 125 1.02 6.35 10.10
N PRO A 126 0.55 6.68 8.88
CA PRO A 126 1.30 6.46 7.66
C PRO A 126 2.43 7.47 7.47
N VAL A 127 3.46 7.01 6.76
CA VAL A 127 4.46 7.83 6.09
C VAL A 127 4.31 7.65 4.59
N LEU A 128 4.11 8.76 3.86
CA LEU A 128 4.07 8.77 2.40
C LEU A 128 5.07 9.77 1.84
N ASN A 129 6.07 9.29 1.10
CA ASN A 129 7.13 10.12 0.54
C ASN A 129 7.73 11.11 1.55
N GLY A 130 8.06 10.65 2.76
CA GLY A 130 8.61 11.48 3.83
C GLY A 130 7.60 12.33 4.62
N VAL A 131 6.32 12.34 4.24
CA VAL A 131 5.26 13.02 4.99
C VAL A 131 4.71 12.08 6.05
N ASP A 132 4.92 12.44 7.33
CA ASP A 132 4.46 11.70 8.50
C ASP A 132 3.16 12.32 9.02
N PHE A 133 2.08 11.54 9.10
CA PHE A 133 0.76 12.04 9.47
C PHE A 133 -0.10 10.98 10.15
N ARG A 134 -1.10 11.40 10.92
CA ARG A 134 -2.02 10.49 11.63
C ARG A 134 -3.43 10.67 11.09
N THR A 135 -4.07 9.57 10.70
CA THR A 135 -5.46 9.57 10.25
C THR A 135 -6.42 9.63 11.43
N ARG A 136 -7.67 10.01 11.17
CA ARG A 136 -8.77 9.66 12.06
C ARG A 136 -9.10 8.17 11.93
N HIS A 137 -10.08 7.68 12.67
CA HIS A 137 -10.67 6.37 12.40
C HIS A 137 -11.27 6.37 11.00
N ASN A 138 -10.96 5.36 10.19
CA ASN A 138 -11.13 5.47 8.75
C ASN A 138 -12.47 4.96 8.25
N ASP A 139 -12.98 3.85 8.80
CA ASP A 139 -14.22 3.14 8.40
C ASP A 139 -14.70 3.54 7.00
N TYR A 140 -13.97 3.08 6.00
CA TYR A 140 -14.03 3.61 4.64
C TYR A 140 -14.99 2.81 3.78
N SER A 141 -15.45 3.41 2.68
CA SER A 141 -16.43 2.78 1.78
C SER A 141 -15.76 2.10 0.58
N LEU A 142 -16.39 1.02 0.08
CA LEU A 142 -16.06 0.36 -1.19
C LEU A 142 -16.37 1.25 -2.41
N VAL A 143 -15.55 2.28 -2.61
CA VAL A 143 -15.65 3.23 -3.72
C VAL A 143 -14.36 3.23 -4.54
N MET A 144 -14.49 3.47 -5.84
CA MET A 144 -13.40 3.55 -6.81
C MET A 144 -13.38 4.94 -7.47
N PRO A 145 -12.24 5.36 -8.08
CA PRO A 145 -12.22 6.53 -8.94
C PRO A 145 -13.31 6.47 -10.03
N SER A 146 -13.86 7.61 -10.42
CA SER A 146 -14.90 7.64 -11.45
C SER A 146 -14.38 7.10 -12.79
N THR A 147 -15.15 6.22 -13.42
CA THR A 147 -14.86 5.68 -14.76
C THR A 147 -15.27 6.62 -15.88
N THR A 148 -16.04 7.67 -15.57
CA THR A 148 -16.66 8.56 -16.56
C THR A 148 -16.31 10.03 -16.35
N SER A 149 -15.83 10.42 -15.17
CA SER A 149 -15.51 11.81 -14.82
C SER A 149 -14.03 11.96 -14.47
N SER A 150 -13.39 13.02 -14.97
CA SER A 150 -12.05 13.46 -14.56
C SER A 150 -12.09 14.56 -13.50
N ALA A 151 -13.25 14.85 -12.91
CA ALA A 151 -13.35 15.90 -11.89
C ALA A 151 -12.65 15.48 -10.58
N TYR A 152 -12.10 16.47 -9.87
CA TYR A 152 -11.46 16.29 -8.58
C TYR A 152 -12.36 15.50 -7.63
N HIS A 153 -11.81 14.44 -7.03
CA HIS A 153 -12.49 13.56 -6.08
C HIS A 153 -13.76 12.87 -6.60
N ALA A 154 -14.02 12.86 -7.91
CA ALA A 154 -15.12 12.09 -8.46
C ALA A 154 -14.91 10.58 -8.23
N THR A 155 -15.83 9.96 -7.50
CA THR A 155 -15.84 8.53 -7.18
C THR A 155 -17.14 7.89 -7.61
N GLN A 156 -17.15 6.56 -7.64
CA GLN A 156 -18.34 5.74 -7.81
C GLN A 156 -18.22 4.47 -6.95
N ASP A 157 -19.34 3.83 -6.66
CA ASP A 157 -19.34 2.55 -5.96
C ASP A 157 -18.58 1.47 -6.75
N VAL A 158 -17.84 0.63 -6.04
CA VAL A 158 -17.34 -0.62 -6.61
C VAL A 158 -18.55 -1.54 -6.88
N PRO A 159 -18.74 -2.04 -8.12
CA PRO A 159 -19.87 -2.91 -8.41
C PRO A 159 -19.76 -4.22 -7.60
N PHE A 160 -20.86 -4.65 -7.00
CA PHE A 160 -20.90 -5.98 -6.38
C PHE A 160 -20.88 -7.06 -7.46
N PRO A 161 -20.25 -8.22 -7.19
CA PRO A 161 -20.30 -9.34 -8.11
C PRO A 161 -21.73 -9.82 -8.35
N GLU A 162 -21.97 -10.33 -9.56
CA GLU A 162 -23.22 -10.97 -9.89
C GLU A 162 -23.40 -12.29 -9.12
N ILE A 163 -24.65 -12.76 -9.05
CA ILE A 163 -24.96 -14.07 -8.48
C ILE A 163 -24.75 -15.14 -9.56
N PRO A 164 -24.08 -16.27 -9.26
CA PRO A 164 -24.01 -17.38 -10.19
C PRO A 164 -25.41 -17.81 -10.64
N PRO A 165 -25.69 -17.91 -11.96
CA PRO A 165 -27.00 -18.30 -12.47
C PRO A 165 -27.50 -19.65 -11.93
N GLN A 166 -26.57 -20.56 -11.61
CA GLN A 166 -26.85 -21.86 -11.01
C GLN A 166 -27.48 -21.75 -9.62
N VAL A 167 -27.17 -20.68 -8.88
CA VAL A 167 -27.83 -20.34 -7.61
C VAL A 167 -29.19 -19.73 -7.90
N SER A 168 -29.26 -18.64 -8.67
CA SER A 168 -30.51 -17.90 -8.87
C SER A 168 -31.60 -18.67 -9.64
N SER A 169 -31.23 -19.75 -10.34
CA SER A 169 -32.17 -20.62 -11.06
C SER A 169 -32.82 -21.70 -10.20
N LYS A 170 -32.40 -21.89 -8.93
CA LYS A 170 -33.05 -22.86 -8.03
C LYS A 170 -34.44 -22.36 -7.61
N GLU A 171 -35.38 -23.30 -7.47
CA GLU A 171 -36.78 -22.98 -7.20
C GLU A 171 -37.02 -22.57 -5.73
N SER A 172 -36.25 -23.15 -4.81
CA SER A 172 -36.38 -22.88 -3.38
C SER A 172 -35.13 -22.23 -2.79
N VAL A 173 -35.32 -21.44 -1.72
CA VAL A 173 -34.20 -20.80 -1.01
C VAL A 173 -33.24 -21.83 -0.41
N ASP A 174 -33.74 -22.98 0.05
CA ASP A 174 -32.90 -24.05 0.59
C ASP A 174 -31.98 -24.65 -0.48
N GLU A 175 -32.48 -24.83 -1.70
CA GLU A 175 -31.65 -25.25 -2.83
C GLU A 175 -30.65 -24.16 -3.24
N GLN A 176 -31.04 -22.87 -3.18
CA GLN A 176 -30.12 -21.75 -3.40
C GLN A 176 -28.99 -21.75 -2.36
N ILE A 177 -29.31 -21.97 -1.08
CA ILE A 177 -28.34 -22.07 0.01
C ILE A 177 -27.36 -23.22 -0.23
N ALA A 178 -27.88 -24.41 -0.56
CA ALA A 178 -27.05 -25.58 -0.82
C ALA A 178 -26.11 -25.35 -2.02
N GLU A 179 -26.61 -24.76 -3.10
CA GLU A 179 -25.78 -24.44 -4.26
C GLU A 179 -24.75 -23.34 -3.94
N MET A 180 -25.14 -22.26 -3.25
CA MET A 180 -24.22 -21.18 -2.86
C MET A 180 -23.05 -21.70 -2.01
N ARG A 181 -23.30 -22.64 -1.08
CA ARG A 181 -22.24 -23.25 -0.28
C ARG A 181 -21.20 -23.96 -1.14
N GLU A 182 -21.63 -24.63 -2.19
CA GLU A 182 -20.73 -25.30 -3.10
C GLU A 182 -19.84 -24.32 -3.90
N TRP A 183 -20.32 -23.11 -4.19
CA TRP A 183 -19.50 -22.04 -4.77
C TRP A 183 -18.43 -21.55 -3.79
N PHE A 184 -18.78 -21.42 -2.51
CA PHE A 184 -17.81 -21.08 -1.46
C PHE A 184 -16.79 -22.20 -1.21
N LYS A 185 -17.22 -23.46 -1.31
CA LYS A 185 -16.34 -24.62 -1.25
C LYS A 185 -15.33 -24.64 -2.40
N ALA A 186 -15.81 -24.40 -3.63
CA ALA A 186 -14.97 -24.24 -4.82
C ALA A 186 -13.92 -23.13 -4.65
N TRP A 187 -14.33 -21.97 -4.11
CA TRP A 187 -13.40 -20.87 -3.83
C TRP A 187 -12.36 -21.23 -2.75
N ARG A 188 -12.77 -21.83 -1.62
CA ARG A 188 -11.88 -22.29 -0.56
C ARG A 188 -10.82 -23.24 -1.09
N ASP A 189 -11.25 -24.23 -1.88
CA ASP A 189 -10.39 -25.30 -2.40
C ASP A 189 -9.62 -24.87 -3.65
N SER A 190 -9.85 -23.64 -4.14
CA SER A 190 -9.33 -23.13 -5.42
C SER A 190 -9.67 -24.04 -6.63
N ASP A 191 -10.75 -24.82 -6.51
CA ASP A 191 -11.23 -25.74 -7.54
C ASP A 191 -12.29 -25.06 -8.41
N HIS A 192 -11.92 -24.76 -9.65
CA HIS A 192 -12.78 -24.12 -10.64
C HIS A 192 -13.23 -25.09 -11.75
N SER A 193 -13.08 -26.40 -11.55
CA SER A 193 -13.41 -27.41 -12.55
C SER A 193 -14.92 -27.56 -12.78
N VAL A 194 -15.72 -27.46 -11.71
CA VAL A 194 -17.18 -27.58 -11.74
C VAL A 194 -17.87 -26.23 -11.54
N ARG A 195 -17.37 -25.43 -10.60
CA ARG A 195 -17.90 -24.11 -10.26
C ARG A 195 -16.79 -23.08 -10.44
N ASP A 196 -16.69 -22.52 -11.65
CA ASP A 196 -15.71 -21.47 -11.92
C ASP A 196 -16.08 -20.19 -11.17
N TYR A 197 -15.57 -20.04 -9.96
CA TYR A 197 -15.89 -18.95 -9.04
C TYR A 197 -15.29 -17.60 -9.45
N ARG A 198 -14.27 -17.56 -10.33
CA ARG A 198 -13.49 -16.36 -10.67
C ARG A 198 -14.33 -15.19 -11.24
N PRO A 199 -15.44 -15.41 -11.98
CA PRO A 199 -16.35 -14.34 -12.39
C PRO A 199 -17.14 -13.71 -11.24
N TYR A 200 -17.31 -14.42 -10.12
CA TYR A 200 -18.24 -14.07 -9.05
C TYR A 200 -17.56 -13.75 -7.71
N PHE A 201 -16.30 -14.16 -7.54
CA PHE A 201 -15.46 -13.83 -6.39
C PHE A 201 -14.37 -12.89 -6.87
N LYS A 202 -14.59 -11.58 -6.69
CA LYS A 202 -13.77 -10.54 -7.30
C LYS A 202 -12.76 -9.97 -6.29
N PRO A 203 -11.45 -10.09 -6.56
CA PRO A 203 -10.45 -9.41 -5.75
C PRO A 203 -10.46 -7.91 -6.09
N ILE A 204 -10.38 -7.09 -5.05
CA ILE A 204 -10.21 -5.64 -5.16
C ILE A 204 -9.00 -5.22 -4.32
N LEU A 205 -8.26 -4.22 -4.78
CA LEU A 205 -7.15 -3.63 -4.06
C LEU A 205 -7.57 -2.28 -3.49
N CYS A 206 -7.60 -2.16 -2.17
CA CYS A 206 -7.81 -0.89 -1.49
C CYS A 206 -6.47 -0.25 -1.15
N TYR A 207 -6.38 1.07 -1.30
CA TYR A 207 -5.14 1.84 -1.23
C TYR A 207 -5.36 3.18 -0.55
N LEU A 208 -4.29 3.68 0.07
CA LEU A 208 -4.26 5.00 0.69
C LEU A 208 -3.51 5.94 -0.26
N GLU A 209 -4.16 7.04 -0.63
CA GLU A 209 -3.63 8.08 -1.50
C GLU A 209 -3.43 9.38 -0.73
N GLY A 210 -2.25 9.98 -0.80
CA GLY A 210 -1.91 11.27 -0.18
C GLY A 210 -1.40 12.30 -1.18
N ALA A 211 -1.73 13.57 -0.97
CA ALA A 211 -1.23 14.68 -1.77
C ALA A 211 -1.21 16.01 -1.00
N TRP A 212 -0.32 16.92 -1.40
CA TRP A 212 -0.37 18.32 -0.98
C TRP A 212 -1.45 19.04 -1.77
N THR A 213 -2.47 19.56 -1.10
CA THR A 213 -3.55 20.31 -1.72
C THR A 213 -3.39 21.81 -1.47
N THR A 214 -3.72 22.61 -2.46
CA THR A 214 -3.89 24.06 -2.27
C THR A 214 -5.06 24.31 -1.33
N GLU A 215 -5.02 25.37 -0.53
CA GLU A 215 -6.20 25.75 0.25
C GLU A 215 -7.40 25.99 -0.69
N PRO A 216 -8.52 25.27 -0.48
CA PRO A 216 -9.72 25.48 -1.27
C PRO A 216 -10.30 26.89 -1.01
N GLN A 217 -10.78 27.56 -2.07
CA GLN A 217 -11.43 28.86 -1.94
C GLN A 217 -12.68 28.83 -1.02
N SER A 218 -13.26 27.65 -0.81
CA SER A 218 -14.47 27.41 -0.01
C SER A 218 -14.21 27.06 1.47
N GLY A 219 -12.95 27.01 1.92
CA GLY A 219 -12.61 26.66 3.30
C GLY A 219 -12.51 25.16 3.60
N PHE A 220 -12.48 24.80 4.88
CA PHE A 220 -12.22 23.43 5.36
C PHE A 220 -13.17 22.41 4.73
N THR A 221 -12.60 21.39 4.10
CA THR A 221 -13.33 20.31 3.44
C THR A 221 -12.74 18.98 3.90
N GLU A 222 -13.60 18.03 4.26
CA GLU A 222 -13.18 16.69 4.64
C GLU A 222 -12.46 16.00 3.45
N PRO A 223 -11.28 15.39 3.67
CA PRO A 223 -10.48 14.81 2.59
C PRO A 223 -11.17 13.69 1.81
N PHE A 224 -12.03 12.89 2.47
CA PHE A 224 -12.88 11.88 1.85
C PHE A 224 -14.01 11.44 2.79
N PHE A 225 -15.09 10.92 2.21
CA PHE A 225 -16.25 10.44 2.94
C PHE A 225 -15.95 9.16 3.74
N SER A 226 -16.37 9.14 5.00
CA SER A 226 -16.57 7.92 5.79
C SER A 226 -17.98 7.93 6.38
N THR A 227 -18.61 6.77 6.38
CA THR A 227 -20.00 6.61 6.83
C THR A 227 -20.15 6.81 8.34
N ARG A 228 -19.07 6.62 9.12
CA ARG A 228 -19.11 6.62 10.59
C ARG A 228 -18.25 7.71 11.24
N HIS A 229 -17.21 8.18 10.55
CA HIS A 229 -16.24 9.09 11.12
C HIS A 229 -16.05 10.30 10.22
N GLN A 230 -15.94 11.48 10.83
CA GLN A 230 -15.71 12.75 10.15
C GLN A 230 -14.66 13.51 10.95
N LEU A 231 -13.87 14.37 10.30
CA LEU A 231 -12.93 15.21 11.03
C LEU A 231 -13.67 16.11 12.03
N ASP A 232 -13.31 16.03 13.31
CA ASP A 232 -13.83 16.93 14.33
C ASP A 232 -13.09 18.27 14.28
N ALA A 233 -13.38 19.08 13.26
CA ALA A 233 -12.85 20.43 13.13
C ALA A 233 -13.75 21.32 12.28
N SER A 234 -13.75 22.61 12.61
CA SER A 234 -14.43 23.66 11.84
C SER A 234 -13.52 24.35 10.82
N SER A 235 -12.21 24.24 11.00
CA SER A 235 -11.18 24.80 10.13
C SER A 235 -9.89 23.97 10.20
N TRP A 236 -8.97 24.17 9.26
CA TRP A 236 -7.64 23.56 9.36
C TRP A 236 -6.92 23.98 10.64
N ASP A 237 -6.95 25.26 11.00
CA ASP A 237 -6.31 25.75 12.23
C ASP A 237 -6.90 25.08 13.50
N ASP A 238 -8.22 24.93 13.57
CA ASP A 238 -8.90 24.20 14.65
C ASP A 238 -8.41 22.74 14.75
N LEU A 239 -8.30 22.05 13.60
CA LEU A 239 -7.73 20.69 13.57
C LEU A 239 -6.29 20.65 14.11
N HIS A 240 -5.44 21.61 13.71
CA HIS A 240 -4.05 21.66 14.15
C HIS A 240 -3.93 21.99 15.65
N GLN A 241 -4.76 22.90 16.17
CA GLN A 241 -4.79 23.23 17.59
C GLN A 241 -5.23 22.03 18.43
N LYS A 242 -6.29 21.33 18.02
CA LYS A 242 -6.74 20.10 18.68
C LYS A 242 -5.69 18.99 18.59
N ALA A 243 -5.06 18.79 17.43
CA ALA A 243 -3.98 17.80 17.27
C ALA A 243 -2.75 18.13 18.14
N ARG A 244 -2.40 19.42 18.29
CA ARG A 244 -1.34 19.89 19.19
C ARG A 244 -1.70 19.64 20.64
N PHE A 245 -2.93 19.93 21.04
CA PHE A 245 -3.42 19.66 22.40
C PHE A 245 -3.38 18.17 22.71
N GLU A 246 -3.86 17.33 21.80
CA GLU A 246 -3.84 15.87 21.92
C GLU A 246 -2.40 15.35 22.09
N SER A 247 -1.50 15.78 21.20
CA SER A 247 -0.09 15.36 21.23
C SER A 247 0.65 15.86 22.47
N GLY A 248 0.32 17.06 22.97
CA GLY A 248 0.94 17.65 24.16
C GLY A 248 0.40 17.12 25.48
N SER A 249 -0.86 16.67 25.51
CA SER A 249 -1.52 16.13 26.72
C SER A 249 -1.45 14.60 26.80
N GLY A 250 -1.29 13.91 25.67
CA GLY A 250 -1.38 12.45 25.59
C GLY A 250 -2.80 11.91 25.73
N ILE A 251 -3.83 12.77 25.74
CA ILE A 251 -5.24 12.37 25.86
C ILE A 251 -5.75 11.92 24.49
N LYS A 252 -6.65 10.93 24.46
CA LYS A 252 -7.40 10.52 23.27
C LYS A 252 -8.86 10.96 23.39
N TYR A 253 -9.48 11.34 22.28
CA TYR A 253 -10.93 11.54 22.19
C TYR A 253 -11.67 10.25 21.81
N ASP A 254 -12.75 9.93 22.53
CA ASP A 254 -13.57 8.72 22.33
C ASP A 254 -14.30 8.69 20.98
N SER A 255 -14.45 9.83 20.31
CA SER A 255 -15.08 9.92 18.99
C SER A 255 -14.17 9.46 17.85
N GLU A 256 -12.86 9.35 18.10
CA GLU A 256 -11.84 8.86 17.15
C GLU A 256 -11.80 9.65 15.82
N ASN A 257 -12.26 10.91 15.88
CA ASN A 257 -12.45 11.81 14.75
C ASN A 257 -11.31 12.82 14.57
N MET A 258 -10.25 12.70 15.38
CA MET A 258 -9.09 13.58 15.36
C MET A 258 -8.00 13.03 14.44
N ALA A 259 -7.39 13.90 13.62
CA ALA A 259 -6.28 13.58 12.74
C ALA A 259 -5.15 14.60 12.93
N PHE A 260 -3.92 14.20 12.62
CA PHE A 260 -2.80 15.13 12.44
C PHE A 260 -2.44 15.14 10.96
N LEU A 261 -2.79 16.22 10.27
CA LEU A 261 -2.53 16.41 8.84
C LEU A 261 -1.63 17.64 8.66
N PRO A 262 -0.35 17.47 8.30
CA PRO A 262 0.60 18.59 8.27
C PRO A 262 0.29 19.59 7.16
N ASN A 263 0.77 20.82 7.33
CA ASN A 263 0.83 21.83 6.28
C ASN A 263 2.28 22.20 5.97
N LYS A 264 2.54 22.74 4.77
CA LYS A 264 3.86 23.26 4.40
C LYS A 264 3.81 24.41 3.42
N PHE A 265 4.88 25.19 3.35
CA PHE A 265 4.98 26.26 2.36
C PHE A 265 5.27 25.70 0.96
N PHE A 266 4.66 26.30 -0.05
CA PHE A 266 4.89 26.06 -1.47
C PHE A 266 5.12 27.37 -2.22
N ASN A 267 5.81 27.29 -3.36
CA ASN A 267 5.99 28.43 -4.26
C ASN A 267 4.77 28.62 -5.17
N GLY A 268 4.06 29.74 -5.01
CA GLY A 268 2.95 30.20 -5.84
C GLY A 268 3.36 30.62 -7.25
N THR A 269 2.37 30.79 -8.14
CA THR A 269 2.60 31.13 -9.57
C THR A 269 3.18 32.52 -9.74
N ASP A 270 2.86 33.39 -8.78
CA ASP A 270 3.30 34.78 -8.67
C ASP A 270 4.64 34.92 -7.93
N GLY A 271 5.29 33.81 -7.58
CA GLY A 271 6.52 33.78 -6.80
C GLY A 271 6.31 33.96 -5.29
N LYS A 272 5.07 34.13 -4.81
CA LYS A 272 4.76 34.24 -3.39
C LYS A 272 4.57 32.89 -2.75
N LEU A 273 4.90 32.77 -1.47
CA LEU A 273 4.67 31.54 -0.72
C LEU A 273 3.20 31.41 -0.32
N PHE A 274 2.67 30.20 -0.38
CA PHE A 274 1.36 29.86 0.18
C PHE A 274 1.46 28.57 1.02
N LEU A 275 0.49 28.34 1.90
CA LEU A 275 0.40 27.11 2.68
C LEU A 275 -0.40 26.05 1.90
N ALA A 276 0.21 24.88 1.72
CA ALA A 276 -0.47 23.70 1.22
C ALA A 276 -0.78 22.76 2.38
N GLN A 277 -1.96 22.16 2.33
CA GLN A 277 -2.44 21.19 3.32
C GLN A 277 -2.16 19.78 2.81
N TRP A 278 -1.59 18.90 3.64
CA TRP A 278 -1.56 17.48 3.32
C TRP A 278 -2.93 16.87 3.53
N ASN A 279 -3.43 16.16 2.53
CA ASN A 279 -4.71 15.46 2.57
C ASN A 279 -4.56 14.06 2.03
N TYR A 280 -5.44 13.17 2.48
CA TYR A 280 -5.45 11.76 2.09
C TYR A 280 -6.86 11.26 1.79
N ARG A 281 -6.97 10.20 1.01
CA ARG A 281 -8.20 9.43 0.81
C ARG A 281 -7.90 7.95 0.72
N ILE A 282 -8.88 7.13 1.08
CA ILE A 282 -8.83 5.68 0.88
C ILE A 282 -9.86 5.33 -0.19
N LEU A 283 -9.41 4.63 -1.23
CA LEU A 283 -10.25 4.13 -2.32
C LEU A 283 -9.90 2.68 -2.61
N CYS A 284 -10.71 2.03 -3.45
CA CYS A 284 -10.48 0.68 -3.92
C CYS A 284 -10.50 0.60 -5.45
N HIS A 285 -9.87 -0.44 -5.97
CA HIS A 285 -9.73 -0.72 -7.40
C HIS A 285 -10.12 -2.18 -7.69
N PRO A 286 -11.12 -2.44 -8.54
CA PRO A 286 -11.39 -3.78 -9.03
C PRO A 286 -10.26 -4.28 -9.91
N ILE A 287 -9.57 -5.33 -9.47
CA ILE A 287 -8.39 -5.86 -10.16
C ILE A 287 -8.81 -6.55 -11.47
N LYS A 288 -8.12 -6.25 -12.56
CA LYS A 288 -8.35 -6.91 -13.87
C LYS A 288 -7.68 -8.29 -13.95
N ALA A 289 -6.51 -8.43 -13.33
CA ALA A 289 -5.77 -9.68 -13.28
C ALA A 289 -6.48 -10.78 -12.47
N THR A 290 -6.17 -12.05 -12.76
CA THR A 290 -6.64 -13.16 -11.93
C THR A 290 -5.78 -13.25 -10.67
N LEU A 291 -6.30 -12.76 -9.55
CA LEU A 291 -5.65 -12.87 -8.24
C LEU A 291 -6.41 -13.87 -7.36
N GLY A 292 -5.84 -15.07 -7.16
CA GLY A 292 -6.31 -16.03 -6.16
C GLY A 292 -5.56 -15.92 -4.82
N THR A 293 -6.05 -16.66 -3.81
CA THR A 293 -5.50 -16.67 -2.44
C THR A 293 -4.09 -17.25 -2.38
N GLN A 294 -3.68 -18.07 -3.36
CA GLN A 294 -2.33 -18.63 -3.46
C GLN A 294 -1.23 -17.56 -3.64
N HIS A 295 -1.58 -16.40 -4.19
CA HIS A 295 -0.68 -15.25 -4.37
C HIS A 295 -0.52 -14.42 -3.09
N LEU A 296 -1.27 -14.74 -2.03
CA LEU A 296 -1.26 -14.02 -0.76
C LEU A 296 -0.50 -14.83 0.27
N LYS A 297 0.77 -14.48 0.48
CA LYS A 297 1.63 -15.16 1.44
C LYS A 297 1.60 -14.43 2.77
N ALA A 298 1.42 -15.15 3.87
CA ALA A 298 1.44 -14.52 5.19
C ALA A 298 2.86 -14.03 5.50
N HIS A 299 2.98 -12.77 5.89
CA HIS A 299 4.26 -12.21 6.31
C HIS A 299 4.71 -12.82 7.63
N GLU A 300 6.01 -13.11 7.76
CA GLU A 300 6.59 -13.69 8.96
C GLU A 300 6.82 -12.65 10.07
N ASP A 301 5.74 -12.04 10.57
CA ASP A 301 5.79 -11.06 11.66
C ASP A 301 6.03 -11.75 13.02
N LEU A 302 7.28 -12.20 13.25
CA LEU A 302 7.66 -12.97 14.44
C LEU A 302 7.33 -12.25 15.75
N GLY A 303 7.54 -10.94 15.83
CA GLY A 303 7.17 -10.14 17.01
C GLY A 303 5.67 -10.24 17.34
N ALA A 304 4.81 -10.07 16.32
CA ALA A 304 3.36 -10.15 16.42
C ALA A 304 2.86 -11.56 16.78
N ARG A 305 3.58 -12.59 16.35
CA ARG A 305 3.30 -14.00 16.69
C ARG A 305 3.71 -14.34 18.12
N LEU A 306 4.92 -13.94 18.52
CA LEU A 306 5.44 -14.18 19.87
C LEU A 306 4.60 -13.49 20.93
N SER A 307 4.16 -12.26 20.66
CA SER A 307 3.30 -11.52 21.57
C SER A 307 1.97 -12.22 21.84
N ARG A 308 1.42 -12.87 20.80
CA ARG A 308 0.16 -13.61 20.85
C ARG A 308 0.32 -15.10 21.12
N ARG A 309 1.55 -15.59 21.26
CA ARG A 309 1.91 -17.00 21.48
C ARG A 309 1.31 -17.95 20.43
N LYS A 310 1.38 -17.57 19.16
CA LYS A 310 0.80 -18.31 18.03
C LYS A 310 1.87 -18.86 17.08
N THR A 311 1.64 -20.07 16.56
CA THR A 311 2.35 -20.59 15.39
C THR A 311 1.95 -19.79 14.13
N ILE A 312 2.62 -19.98 13.00
CA ILE A 312 2.25 -19.25 11.76
C ILE A 312 0.84 -19.63 11.33
N GLU A 313 0.50 -20.91 11.38
CA GLU A 313 -0.80 -21.46 10.99
C GLU A 313 -1.92 -20.89 11.87
N ALA A 314 -1.70 -20.85 13.19
CA ALA A 314 -2.66 -20.30 14.14
C ALA A 314 -2.75 -18.75 14.09
N PHE A 315 -1.73 -18.08 13.54
CA PHE A 315 -1.69 -16.63 13.39
C PHE A 315 -2.39 -16.17 12.12
N GLN A 316 -2.29 -16.93 11.03
CA GLN A 316 -3.03 -16.70 9.77
C GLN A 316 -4.55 -16.65 9.98
N ALA A 317 -5.06 -17.40 10.97
CA ALA A 317 -6.46 -17.37 11.38
C ALA A 317 -6.86 -16.14 12.24
N THR A 318 -5.98 -15.14 12.41
CA THR A 318 -6.27 -13.93 13.22
C THR A 318 -6.35 -12.67 12.38
N ARG A 319 -7.06 -11.64 12.83
CA ARG A 319 -7.11 -10.35 12.12
C ARG A 319 -5.76 -9.62 12.03
N GLY A 320 -4.78 -10.00 12.88
CA GLY A 320 -3.48 -9.33 12.97
C GLY A 320 -2.41 -9.86 12.02
N VAL A 321 -2.70 -10.81 11.11
CA VAL A 321 -1.73 -11.23 10.10
C VAL A 321 -1.73 -10.29 8.90
N ARG A 322 -0.53 -9.97 8.42
CA ARG A 322 -0.27 -9.25 7.18
C ARG A 322 0.12 -10.23 6.07
N TYR A 323 -0.11 -9.84 4.82
CA TYR A 323 0.20 -10.61 3.64
C TYR A 323 1.11 -9.84 2.70
N SER A 324 1.97 -10.55 1.98
CA SER A 324 2.64 -10.08 0.77
C SER A 324 1.91 -10.60 -0.46
N ILE A 325 2.02 -9.86 -1.56
CA ILE A 325 1.50 -10.25 -2.87
C ILE A 325 2.68 -10.77 -3.70
N SER A 326 2.61 -12.02 -4.14
CA SER A 326 3.65 -12.69 -4.94
C SER A 326 3.03 -13.42 -6.13
N ALA A 327 3.67 -13.36 -7.31
CA ALA A 327 3.21 -14.11 -8.48
C ALA A 327 3.49 -15.61 -8.34
N ASP A 328 4.66 -15.98 -7.81
CA ASP A 328 5.13 -17.35 -7.68
C ASP A 328 5.69 -17.62 -6.26
N ASP A 329 5.98 -18.88 -5.95
CA ASP A 329 6.61 -19.28 -4.68
C ASP A 329 8.10 -18.86 -4.60
N GLU A 330 8.70 -18.41 -5.71
CA GLU A 330 10.13 -18.10 -5.86
C GLU A 330 10.45 -16.61 -6.15
N GLU A 331 9.49 -15.67 -6.01
CA GLU A 331 9.81 -14.22 -6.11
C GLU A 331 10.61 -13.74 -4.87
N ASP A 332 11.80 -14.31 -4.65
CA ASP A 332 12.77 -13.85 -3.65
C ASP A 332 13.52 -12.59 -4.12
N PHE A 333 13.42 -12.26 -5.42
CA PHE A 333 14.10 -11.14 -6.05
C PHE A 333 13.13 -10.05 -6.51
N TYR A 334 13.42 -8.81 -6.09
CA TYR A 334 12.78 -7.61 -6.62
C TYR A 334 13.30 -7.32 -8.02
N GLU A 335 12.75 -8.00 -9.02
CA GLU A 335 12.86 -7.56 -10.40
C GLU A 335 11.84 -6.44 -10.68
N SER A 336 12.15 -5.53 -11.60
CA SER A 336 11.12 -4.62 -12.12
C SER A 336 9.99 -5.48 -12.70
N GLY A 337 8.81 -5.49 -12.09
CA GLY A 337 7.73 -6.36 -12.59
C GLY A 337 6.88 -7.09 -11.57
N SER A 338 7.09 -6.85 -10.27
CA SER A 338 6.36 -7.58 -9.23
C SER A 338 4.85 -7.56 -9.47
N LEU A 339 4.15 -8.59 -8.99
CA LEU A 339 2.69 -8.62 -9.12
C LEU A 339 2.05 -7.37 -8.50
N LEU A 340 2.55 -6.89 -7.35
CA LEU A 340 2.08 -5.65 -6.74
C LEU A 340 2.30 -4.44 -7.64
N ASP A 341 3.46 -4.31 -8.30
CA ASP A 341 3.71 -3.21 -9.25
C ASP A 341 2.69 -3.22 -10.38
N ARG A 342 2.39 -4.40 -10.94
CA ARG A 342 1.38 -4.55 -12.00
C ARG A 342 -0.01 -4.14 -11.52
N LEU A 343 -0.40 -4.53 -10.31
CA LEU A 343 -1.69 -4.16 -9.73
C LEU A 343 -1.81 -2.65 -9.46
N MET A 344 -0.78 -2.04 -8.87
CA MET A 344 -0.79 -0.59 -8.60
C MET A 344 -0.86 0.23 -9.89
N ARG A 345 -0.26 -0.25 -10.99
CA ARG A 345 -0.34 0.39 -12.32
C ARG A 345 -1.74 0.40 -12.94
N GLU A 346 -2.65 -0.44 -12.47
CA GLU A 346 -4.05 -0.38 -12.91
C GLU A 346 -4.82 0.78 -12.26
N ILE A 347 -4.27 1.36 -11.18
CA ILE A 347 -4.94 2.37 -10.34
C ILE A 347 -4.63 3.78 -10.87
N PRO A 348 -5.64 4.58 -11.24
CA PRO A 348 -5.43 5.96 -11.62
C PRO A 348 -5.21 6.87 -10.40
N GLY A 349 -4.50 7.97 -10.62
CA GLY A 349 -4.36 9.07 -9.66
C GLY A 349 -5.61 9.97 -9.58
N LYS A 350 -5.37 11.26 -9.37
CA LYS A 350 -6.43 12.27 -9.14
C LYS A 350 -7.27 12.62 -10.39
N ASP A 351 -6.79 12.29 -11.59
CA ASP A 351 -7.52 12.47 -12.87
C ASP A 351 -8.46 11.29 -13.22
N ASN A 352 -8.58 10.30 -12.32
CA ASN A 352 -9.40 9.10 -12.45
C ASN A 352 -9.10 8.29 -13.73
N TYR A 353 -10.00 7.39 -14.16
CA TYR A 353 -9.71 6.43 -15.24
C TYR A 353 -9.55 7.06 -16.64
N ASN A 354 -9.84 8.35 -16.79
CA ASN A 354 -9.65 9.08 -18.04
C ASN A 354 -8.25 9.69 -18.15
N ALA A 355 -7.40 9.51 -17.14
CA ALA A 355 -6.05 10.06 -17.12
C ALA A 355 -5.23 9.56 -18.31
N ASN A 356 -4.62 10.50 -19.02
CA ASN A 356 -3.69 10.21 -20.11
C ASN A 356 -2.61 11.29 -20.11
N LEU A 357 -1.61 11.11 -19.25
CA LEU A 357 -0.56 12.09 -19.00
C LEU A 357 0.79 11.49 -19.38
N THR A 358 1.65 12.29 -20.00
CA THR A 358 3.04 11.90 -20.28
C THR A 358 3.95 12.52 -19.23
N ASP A 359 4.85 11.71 -18.65
CA ASP A 359 5.94 12.25 -17.84
C ASP A 359 7.03 12.73 -18.80
N ASP A 360 7.08 14.04 -18.99
CA ASP A 360 8.14 14.73 -19.72
C ASP A 360 8.98 15.56 -18.76
N PHE A 361 10.30 15.32 -18.76
CA PHE A 361 11.25 16.10 -17.98
C PHE A 361 12.48 16.45 -18.81
N ASN A 362 12.78 17.75 -18.92
CA ASN A 362 13.91 18.26 -19.70
C ASN A 362 13.95 17.75 -21.17
N GLY A 363 12.78 17.64 -21.80
CA GLY A 363 12.64 17.15 -23.18
C GLY A 363 12.80 15.63 -23.35
N LEU A 364 12.94 14.89 -22.26
CA LEU A 364 12.97 13.42 -22.25
C LEU A 364 11.63 12.87 -21.78
N THR A 365 10.95 12.17 -22.68
CA THR A 365 9.73 11.42 -22.36
C THR A 365 10.10 10.13 -21.64
N LYS A 366 9.37 9.83 -20.56
CA LYS A 366 9.51 8.54 -19.86
C LYS A 366 8.66 7.46 -20.54
N PHE A 367 9.22 6.27 -20.67
CA PHE A 367 8.54 5.11 -21.25
C PHE A 367 8.16 4.10 -20.18
N ASP A 368 7.16 3.30 -20.52
CA ASP A 368 6.69 2.18 -19.71
C ASP A 368 7.83 1.17 -19.46
N SER A 369 7.98 0.65 -18.23
CA SER A 369 9.06 -0.28 -17.92
C SER A 369 8.94 -1.65 -18.61
N TYR A 370 7.75 -2.02 -19.10
CA TYR A 370 7.43 -3.32 -19.70
C TYR A 370 7.09 -3.24 -21.19
N SER A 371 6.96 -2.04 -21.74
CA SER A 371 6.70 -1.83 -23.17
C SER A 371 7.50 -0.63 -23.69
N ASP A 372 7.43 -0.36 -24.99
CA ASP A 372 8.07 0.81 -25.60
C ASP A 372 7.06 1.94 -25.83
N HIS A 373 5.92 1.88 -25.15
CA HIS A 373 4.92 2.94 -25.16
C HIS A 373 5.27 4.04 -24.14
N PRO A 374 4.92 5.31 -24.43
CA PRO A 374 5.00 6.37 -23.45
C PRO A 374 4.27 5.98 -22.16
N LEU A 375 4.90 6.25 -21.02
CA LEU A 375 4.32 5.94 -19.72
C LEU A 375 3.11 6.86 -19.48
N ASN A 376 1.96 6.26 -19.20
CA ASN A 376 0.82 7.03 -18.69
C ASN A 376 1.07 7.38 -17.21
N ALA A 377 1.62 8.57 -16.99
CA ALA A 377 1.99 9.07 -15.69
C ALA A 377 0.78 9.35 -14.78
N GLY A 378 -0.44 9.39 -15.34
CA GLY A 378 -1.68 9.54 -14.57
C GLY A 378 -2.08 8.30 -13.76
N TYR A 379 -1.37 7.19 -13.90
CA TYR A 379 -1.56 5.96 -13.14
C TYR A 379 -0.39 5.73 -12.17
N TYR A 380 -0.66 5.05 -11.05
CA TYR A 380 0.34 4.82 -10.02
C TYR A 380 1.45 3.88 -10.51
N HIS A 381 2.69 4.35 -10.45
CA HIS A 381 3.83 3.54 -10.86
C HIS A 381 5.09 3.93 -10.08
N GLN A 382 6.03 2.99 -10.02
CA GLN A 382 7.32 3.18 -9.39
C GLN A 382 8.47 3.11 -10.41
N TRP A 383 8.32 2.30 -11.45
CA TRP A 383 9.35 2.04 -12.46
C TRP A 383 9.03 2.74 -13.78
N TYR A 384 10.07 3.22 -14.46
CA TYR A 384 9.99 3.80 -15.80
C TYR A 384 11.32 3.60 -16.55
N LYS A 385 11.31 3.73 -17.87
CA LYS A 385 12.51 3.80 -18.71
C LYS A 385 12.85 5.26 -19.03
N GLU A 386 14.12 5.61 -18.94
CA GLU A 386 14.66 6.91 -19.36
C GLU A 386 15.49 6.74 -20.65
N GLY A 387 15.19 7.51 -21.70
CA GLY A 387 16.03 7.55 -22.91
C GLY A 387 15.30 7.75 -24.22
N GLU A 388 16.06 7.66 -25.32
CA GLU A 388 15.57 7.42 -26.68
C GLU A 388 15.45 5.90 -26.93
N LYS A 389 14.69 5.52 -27.96
CA LYS A 389 14.20 4.16 -28.28
C LYS A 389 15.21 2.99 -28.15
N ASP A 390 16.53 3.25 -28.17
CA ASP A 390 17.61 2.26 -28.22
C ASP A 390 18.59 2.26 -27.01
N HIS A 391 18.36 3.08 -25.96
CA HIS A 391 19.17 3.10 -24.73
C HIS A 391 18.29 3.21 -23.47
N ASN A 392 17.66 2.10 -23.04
CA ASN A 392 16.67 2.14 -21.97
C ASN A 392 17.22 1.60 -20.64
N GLN A 393 17.70 2.49 -19.77
CA GLN A 393 17.89 2.14 -18.36
C GLN A 393 16.53 2.16 -17.65
N ILE A 394 16.20 1.05 -16.98
CA ILE A 394 15.04 0.99 -16.08
C ILE A 394 15.43 1.71 -14.78
N VAL A 395 14.64 2.72 -14.41
CA VAL A 395 14.85 3.58 -13.26
C VAL A 395 13.65 3.48 -12.32
N ARG A 396 13.93 3.58 -11.02
CA ARG A 396 12.93 3.56 -9.95
C ARG A 396 12.72 4.94 -9.35
N ARG A 397 11.47 5.31 -9.08
CA ARG A 397 11.12 6.49 -8.27
C ARG A 397 11.43 6.25 -6.79
N GLY A 398 11.61 7.33 -6.03
CA GLY A 398 11.73 7.26 -4.57
C GLY A 398 13.12 6.94 -4.03
N PHE A 399 14.15 6.96 -4.88
CA PHE A 399 15.53 6.64 -4.50
C PHE A 399 15.63 5.22 -3.90
N HIS A 400 15.55 5.08 -2.58
CA HIS A 400 15.57 3.77 -1.91
C HIS A 400 14.18 3.25 -1.49
N ASP A 401 13.14 4.09 -1.50
CA ASP A 401 11.78 3.74 -1.08
C ASP A 401 11.15 2.67 -1.98
N ARG A 402 10.92 1.48 -1.43
CA ARG A 402 10.33 0.34 -2.15
C ARG A 402 8.83 0.45 -2.37
N ASN A 403 8.14 1.30 -1.61
CA ASN A 403 6.68 1.38 -1.60
C ASN A 403 6.14 2.70 -2.15
N LEU A 404 6.99 3.52 -2.78
CA LEU A 404 6.59 4.80 -3.34
C LEU A 404 5.94 4.64 -4.72
N PHE A 405 4.62 4.62 -4.77
CA PHE A 405 3.87 4.75 -6.02
C PHE A 405 3.47 6.20 -6.26
N VAL A 406 3.72 6.70 -7.47
CA VAL A 406 3.46 8.10 -7.84
C VAL A 406 2.54 8.15 -9.06
N ALA A 407 1.58 9.08 -9.03
CA ALA A 407 0.78 9.46 -10.19
C ALA A 407 0.81 10.98 -10.37
N GLU A 408 0.96 11.43 -11.62
CA GLU A 408 0.79 12.82 -12.02
C GLU A 408 -0.70 13.17 -12.19
N THR A 409 -1.01 14.45 -12.15
CA THR A 409 -2.40 14.94 -12.21
C THR A 409 -2.51 16.34 -12.80
N THR A 410 -3.64 16.64 -13.43
CA THR A 410 -3.98 17.98 -13.93
C THR A 410 -4.82 18.79 -12.96
N GLN A 411 -5.36 18.18 -11.90
CA GLN A 411 -6.21 18.86 -10.90
C GLN A 411 -5.51 20.04 -10.23
N GLU A 412 -6.07 21.25 -10.36
CA GLU A 412 -5.49 22.48 -9.83
C GLU A 412 -5.49 22.52 -8.29
N GLU A 413 -6.36 21.74 -7.65
CA GLU A 413 -6.43 21.55 -6.20
C GLU A 413 -5.17 20.88 -5.62
N ILE A 414 -4.32 20.28 -6.46
CA ILE A 414 -3.04 19.72 -6.05
C ILE A 414 -1.93 20.77 -6.19
N ALA A 415 -1.16 20.96 -5.12
CA ALA A 415 -0.07 21.92 -5.09
C ALA A 415 1.04 21.50 -6.07
N ALA A 416 1.45 22.45 -6.91
CA ALA A 416 2.41 22.19 -7.98
C ALA A 416 3.86 22.28 -7.49
N LEU A 417 4.66 21.29 -7.85
CA LEU A 417 6.10 21.32 -7.78
C LEU A 417 6.64 22.11 -8.97
N ARG A 418 7.50 23.09 -8.71
CA ARG A 418 8.06 23.97 -9.73
C ARG A 418 9.57 23.99 -9.68
N VAL A 419 10.20 23.90 -10.84
CA VAL A 419 11.63 24.09 -11.00
C VAL A 419 11.91 24.93 -12.24
N GLU A 420 12.79 25.92 -12.10
CA GLU A 420 13.34 26.63 -13.24
C GLU A 420 14.56 25.87 -13.74
N MET A 421 14.54 25.46 -15.01
CA MET A 421 15.66 24.80 -15.65
C MET A 421 16.24 25.69 -16.72
N CYS A 422 17.53 25.99 -16.61
CA CYS A 422 18.26 26.84 -17.55
C CYS A 422 19.25 26.02 -18.37
N GLU A 423 19.07 26.01 -19.68
CA GLU A 423 19.98 25.37 -20.62
C GLU A 423 20.79 26.42 -21.39
N THR A 424 22.10 26.24 -21.47
CA THR A 424 22.95 27.07 -22.34
C THR A 424 22.93 26.49 -23.74
N LYS A 425 22.33 27.20 -24.71
CA LYS A 425 22.26 26.74 -26.10
C LYS A 425 23.64 26.70 -26.73
N ALA A 426 24.08 25.52 -27.14
CA ALA A 426 25.42 25.27 -27.67
C ALA A 426 25.82 26.15 -28.88
N TRP A 427 24.84 26.60 -29.68
CA TRP A 427 25.09 27.32 -30.93
C TRP A 427 25.27 28.84 -30.78
N ASN A 428 24.82 29.45 -29.69
CA ASN A 428 24.94 30.90 -29.47
C ASN A 428 25.32 31.29 -28.02
N GLY A 429 25.53 30.32 -27.14
CA GLY A 429 25.82 30.55 -25.72
C GLY A 429 24.68 31.21 -24.95
N LYS A 430 23.48 31.33 -25.53
CA LYS A 430 22.33 31.96 -24.88
C LYS A 430 21.76 30.99 -23.85
N VAL A 431 21.63 31.46 -22.61
CA VAL A 431 20.90 30.76 -21.57
C VAL A 431 19.40 30.90 -21.84
N VAL A 432 18.70 29.78 -21.95
CA VAL A 432 17.24 29.71 -22.07
C VAL A 432 16.74 28.99 -20.84
N CYS A 433 15.97 29.69 -20.01
CA CYS A 433 15.32 29.13 -18.83
C CYS A 433 13.87 28.80 -19.16
N ALA A 434 13.41 27.64 -18.68
CA ALA A 434 12.03 27.20 -18.77
C ALA A 434 11.55 26.74 -17.39
N MET A 435 10.34 27.15 -17.03
CA MET A 435 9.66 26.64 -15.83
C MET A 435 9.04 25.28 -16.16
N THR A 436 9.38 24.27 -15.37
CA THR A 436 8.70 22.97 -15.38
C THR A 436 7.81 22.87 -14.15
N GLU A 437 6.58 22.43 -14.37
CA GLU A 437 5.56 22.30 -13.34
C GLU A 437 4.99 20.88 -13.33
N LYS A 438 4.89 20.28 -12.14
CA LYS A 438 4.29 18.95 -11.96
C LYS A 438 3.40 18.92 -10.73
N ARG A 439 2.26 18.25 -10.83
CA ARG A 439 1.41 17.92 -9.67
C ARG A 439 1.39 16.42 -9.52
N VAL A 440 1.49 15.96 -8.28
CA VAL A 440 1.64 14.54 -7.97
C VAL A 440 0.84 14.15 -6.75
N SER A 441 0.32 12.92 -6.79
CA SER A 441 -0.19 12.20 -5.64
C SER A 441 0.61 10.92 -5.43
N TYR A 442 0.58 10.42 -4.19
CA TYR A 442 1.34 9.25 -3.75
C TYR A 442 0.39 8.20 -3.21
N ALA A 443 0.70 6.92 -3.40
CA ALA A 443 -0.12 5.84 -2.87
C ALA A 443 0.68 4.68 -2.28
N ILE A 444 0.06 3.99 -1.31
CA ILE A 444 0.48 2.67 -0.82
C ILE A 444 -0.72 1.72 -0.82
N PRO A 445 -0.51 0.41 -1.07
CA PRO A 445 -1.57 -0.58 -0.92
C PRO A 445 -1.96 -0.72 0.56
N LEU A 446 -3.23 -1.04 0.84
CA LEU A 446 -3.73 -1.30 2.20
C LEU A 446 -4.12 -2.76 2.38
N GLU A 447 -5.04 -3.26 1.53
CA GLU A 447 -5.57 -4.61 1.64
C GLU A 447 -6.16 -5.11 0.31
N ILE A 448 -6.10 -6.43 0.13
CA ILE A 448 -6.89 -7.15 -0.86
C ILE A 448 -8.20 -7.59 -0.21
N VAL A 449 -9.31 -7.26 -0.83
CA VAL A 449 -10.65 -7.69 -0.39
C VAL A 449 -11.26 -8.56 -1.47
N PHE A 450 -11.78 -9.73 -1.10
CA PHE A 450 -12.57 -10.56 -1.99
C PHE A 450 -14.04 -10.22 -1.80
N LEU A 451 -14.62 -9.60 -2.82
CA LEU A 451 -16.07 -9.46 -2.92
C LEU A 451 -16.66 -10.80 -3.34
N THR A 452 -17.74 -11.21 -2.67
CA THR A 452 -18.41 -12.48 -2.92
C THR A 452 -19.85 -12.26 -3.40
N PRO A 453 -20.52 -13.28 -3.94
CA PRO A 453 -21.94 -13.19 -4.32
C PRO A 453 -22.86 -12.78 -3.16
N LEU A 454 -22.47 -12.97 -1.90
CA LEU A 454 -23.31 -12.62 -0.75
C LEU A 454 -23.67 -11.13 -0.71
N HIS A 455 -22.82 -10.25 -1.28
CA HIS A 455 -23.08 -8.81 -1.29
C HIS A 455 -24.27 -8.40 -2.17
N ALA A 456 -24.70 -9.26 -3.11
CA ALA A 456 -25.85 -8.99 -3.96
C ALA A 456 -26.98 -10.03 -3.77
N TRP A 457 -26.76 -11.07 -2.95
CA TRP A 457 -27.68 -12.20 -2.87
C TRP A 457 -28.85 -11.89 -1.94
N ASN A 458 -30.03 -11.71 -2.53
CA ASN A 458 -31.26 -11.41 -1.83
C ASN A 458 -32.37 -12.43 -2.20
N PRO A 459 -32.28 -13.68 -1.71
CA PRO A 459 -33.19 -14.75 -2.09
C PRO A 459 -34.63 -14.54 -1.57
N TYR A 460 -34.80 -13.65 -0.59
CA TYR A 460 -36.11 -13.33 -0.01
C TYR A 460 -36.74 -12.07 -0.60
N ASN A 461 -36.10 -11.40 -1.58
CA ASN A 461 -36.58 -10.15 -2.15
C ASN A 461 -36.88 -9.07 -1.08
N ILE A 462 -35.99 -8.95 -0.09
CA ILE A 462 -36.07 -7.94 0.95
C ILE A 462 -35.86 -6.55 0.33
N VAL A 463 -36.74 -5.61 0.64
CA VAL A 463 -36.71 -4.26 0.06
C VAL A 463 -35.56 -3.46 0.66
N TYR A 464 -34.71 -2.88 -0.20
CA TYR A 464 -33.70 -1.90 0.20
C TYR A 464 -34.27 -0.48 0.04
N LYS A 465 -34.35 0.26 1.15
CA LYS A 465 -35.00 1.57 1.24
C LYS A 465 -34.02 2.74 1.13
N GLY A 466 -32.80 2.50 0.64
CA GLY A 466 -31.81 3.54 0.39
C GLY A 466 -31.12 4.03 1.66
N ASP A 467 -30.78 5.32 1.67
CA ASP A 467 -30.06 5.94 2.77
C ASP A 467 -30.92 5.95 4.06
N ALA A 468 -30.33 5.59 5.20
CA ALA A 468 -31.01 5.54 6.48
C ALA A 468 -31.62 6.86 6.95
N SER A 469 -31.09 8.00 6.48
CA SER A 469 -31.62 9.33 6.75
C SER A 469 -32.80 9.73 5.84
N SER A 470 -33.00 9.03 4.72
CA SER A 470 -34.11 9.30 3.80
C SER A 470 -35.47 8.93 4.40
N GLU A 471 -36.56 9.52 3.89
CA GLU A 471 -37.92 9.22 4.33
C GLU A 471 -38.22 7.72 4.28
N ALA A 472 -37.84 7.04 3.19
CA ALA A 472 -37.99 5.59 3.07
C ALA A 472 -37.08 4.83 4.06
N GLY A 473 -35.81 5.23 4.19
CA GLY A 473 -34.84 4.58 5.06
C GLY A 473 -35.20 4.62 6.54
N GLN A 474 -35.80 5.71 7.01
CA GLN A 474 -36.26 5.85 8.39
C GLN A 474 -37.37 4.85 8.75
N THR A 475 -38.18 4.42 7.77
CA THR A 475 -39.26 3.44 8.01
C THR A 475 -38.77 2.03 8.37
N VAL A 476 -37.49 1.72 8.17
CA VAL A 476 -36.91 0.40 8.48
C VAL A 476 -36.98 0.11 9.98
N VAL A 477 -36.74 1.12 10.81
CA VAL A 477 -36.70 1.05 12.28
C VAL A 477 -37.86 1.78 12.96
N ALA A 478 -38.81 2.31 12.16
CA ALA A 478 -40.01 2.94 12.69
C ALA A 478 -40.85 1.94 13.51
N ASP A 479 -41.75 2.46 14.34
CA ASP A 479 -42.67 1.65 15.15
C ASP A 479 -41.97 0.66 16.10
N GLN A 480 -40.81 1.06 16.66
CA GLN A 480 -40.01 0.26 17.59
C GLN A 480 -39.41 -1.03 16.99
N ARG A 481 -39.33 -1.11 15.66
CA ARG A 481 -38.68 -2.23 14.97
C ARG A 481 -37.19 -2.24 15.25
N SER A 482 -36.75 -3.26 15.99
CA SER A 482 -35.37 -3.45 16.43
C SER A 482 -34.65 -4.59 15.72
N GLY A 483 -35.36 -5.37 14.90
CA GLY A 483 -34.82 -6.55 14.23
C GLY A 483 -34.87 -7.83 15.05
N LYS A 484 -35.66 -7.85 16.12
CA LYS A 484 -35.93 -9.08 16.88
C LYS A 484 -36.73 -10.09 16.04
N LEU A 485 -36.72 -11.34 16.49
CA LEU A 485 -37.35 -12.49 15.82
C LEU A 485 -38.87 -12.57 16.05
N THR A 486 -39.56 -11.43 16.05
CA THR A 486 -41.02 -11.34 16.10
C THR A 486 -41.50 -10.46 14.94
N PRO A 487 -42.63 -10.77 14.26
CA PRO A 487 -43.09 -9.98 13.11
C PRO A 487 -43.29 -8.48 13.38
N ASP A 488 -43.72 -8.14 14.60
CA ASP A 488 -43.97 -6.76 15.01
C ASP A 488 -42.68 -5.97 15.28
N GLU A 489 -41.62 -6.64 15.76
CA GLU A 489 -40.33 -6.00 16.06
C GLU A 489 -39.27 -6.19 14.95
N ALA A 490 -39.55 -7.03 13.94
CA ALA A 490 -38.69 -7.25 12.78
C ALA A 490 -38.47 -5.96 11.99
N LEU A 491 -37.29 -5.79 11.36
CA LEU A 491 -37.02 -4.63 10.52
C LEU A 491 -37.96 -4.61 9.30
N ASN A 492 -38.43 -3.43 8.89
CA ASN A 492 -39.28 -3.29 7.72
C ASN A 492 -38.40 -3.05 6.47
N GLY A 493 -37.83 -4.12 5.92
CA GLY A 493 -36.81 -4.05 4.88
C GLY A 493 -35.42 -3.70 5.43
N THR A 494 -34.57 -3.11 4.59
CA THR A 494 -33.16 -2.77 4.89
C THR A 494 -32.83 -1.36 4.43
N ASN A 495 -31.74 -0.77 4.94
CA ASN A 495 -31.23 0.56 4.52
C ASN A 495 -29.69 0.61 4.62
N SER A 496 -29.09 1.78 4.37
CA SER A 496 -27.62 1.96 4.30
C SER A 496 -26.85 1.63 5.58
N VAL A 497 -27.52 1.48 6.73
CA VAL A 497 -26.88 1.13 8.03
C VAL A 497 -27.47 -0.14 8.66
N ARG A 498 -28.37 -0.82 7.94
CA ARG A 498 -29.03 -2.08 8.34
C ARG A 498 -29.16 -2.99 7.12
N TYR A 499 -28.06 -3.61 6.72
CA TYR A 499 -27.92 -4.37 5.49
C TYR A 499 -27.89 -5.88 5.76
N PHE A 500 -29.08 -6.47 5.84
CA PHE A 500 -29.29 -7.88 6.22
C PHE A 500 -30.10 -8.63 5.15
N HIS A 501 -29.43 -9.41 4.27
CA HIS A 501 -30.08 -10.17 3.19
C HIS A 501 -29.75 -11.67 3.20
N THR A 502 -28.58 -12.05 3.70
CA THR A 502 -28.08 -13.42 3.66
C THR A 502 -28.90 -14.32 4.58
N PRO A 503 -29.50 -15.43 4.12
CA PRO A 503 -30.24 -16.34 4.98
C PRO A 503 -29.41 -16.83 6.18
N ALA A 504 -29.96 -16.75 7.39
CA ALA A 504 -29.24 -17.19 8.60
C ALA A 504 -28.83 -18.67 8.50
N HIS A 505 -29.68 -19.50 7.89
CA HIS A 505 -29.43 -20.91 7.65
C HIS A 505 -28.27 -21.20 6.70
N PHE A 506 -27.68 -20.21 6.03
CA PHE A 506 -26.46 -20.38 5.23
C PHE A 506 -25.25 -20.71 6.13
N PHE A 507 -25.20 -20.11 7.32
CA PHE A 507 -24.13 -20.27 8.30
C PHE A 507 -24.45 -21.34 9.36
N SER A 508 -23.43 -21.92 9.99
CA SER A 508 -23.57 -22.95 11.04
C SER A 508 -23.83 -22.38 12.43
N GLY A 509 -23.59 -21.08 12.63
CA GLY A 509 -23.69 -20.38 13.93
C GLY A 509 -25.06 -19.77 14.25
N GLY A 510 -26.15 -20.31 13.69
CA GLY A 510 -27.52 -19.84 13.95
C GLY A 510 -28.05 -20.11 15.36
N ASP A 511 -27.19 -20.19 16.38
CA ASP A 511 -27.64 -20.25 17.77
C ASP A 511 -28.10 -18.86 18.21
N ILE A 512 -29.35 -18.81 18.65
CA ILE A 512 -30.09 -17.65 19.13
C ILE A 512 -29.47 -17.20 20.46
N SER A 513 -28.34 -16.49 20.43
CA SER A 513 -27.85 -15.79 21.62
C SER A 513 -28.54 -14.44 21.73
N THR A 514 -29.48 -14.33 22.68
CA THR A 514 -30.23 -13.11 23.01
C THR A 514 -29.41 -12.04 23.75
N ASP A 515 -28.11 -12.28 23.98
CA ASP A 515 -27.19 -11.32 24.57
C ASP A 515 -25.90 -11.35 23.75
N VAL A 516 -25.52 -10.25 23.08
CA VAL A 516 -24.27 -9.48 23.30
C VAL A 516 -24.39 -8.16 22.52
N VAL A 517 -24.07 -7.06 23.21
CA VAL A 517 -23.99 -5.67 22.75
C VAL A 517 -22.83 -5.48 21.75
N ASN A 518 -22.98 -6.05 20.55
CA ASN A 518 -22.26 -5.73 19.31
C ASN A 518 -23.13 -6.21 18.13
N ASP A 519 -24.07 -5.35 17.72
CA ASP A 519 -25.26 -5.62 16.88
C ASP A 519 -25.00 -6.04 15.41
N THR A 520 -23.81 -6.51 15.02
CA THR A 520 -23.46 -6.72 13.60
C THR A 520 -23.27 -8.19 13.19
N ASP A 521 -23.02 -9.11 14.12
CA ASP A 521 -22.79 -10.54 13.84
C ASP A 521 -23.99 -11.44 14.17
N GLY A 522 -25.13 -10.87 14.59
CA GLY A 522 -26.32 -11.58 15.03
C GLY A 522 -27.35 -11.89 13.93
N VAL A 523 -28.21 -12.89 14.17
CA VAL A 523 -29.39 -13.16 13.32
C VAL A 523 -30.47 -12.11 13.58
N MET A 524 -30.94 -11.48 12.52
CA MET A 524 -31.98 -10.44 12.56
C MET A 524 -33.27 -10.91 11.88
N GLY A 525 -34.40 -10.50 12.45
CA GLY A 525 -35.72 -10.61 11.84
C GLY A 525 -35.95 -9.43 10.89
N VAL A 526 -36.21 -9.72 9.61
CA VAL A 526 -36.48 -8.70 8.58
C VAL A 526 -37.72 -9.09 7.79
N LEU A 527 -38.63 -8.14 7.57
CA LEU A 527 -39.79 -8.32 6.70
C LEU A 527 -39.37 -8.26 5.23
N ASP A 528 -39.76 -9.27 4.46
CA ASP A 528 -39.63 -9.26 3.01
C ASP A 528 -40.67 -8.35 2.34
N GLY A 529 -40.64 -8.26 1.00
CA GLY A 529 -41.60 -7.45 0.22
C GLY A 529 -43.07 -7.84 0.41
N ASP A 530 -43.34 -9.07 0.88
CA ASP A 530 -44.69 -9.56 1.17
C ASP A 530 -45.08 -9.38 2.65
N GLY A 531 -44.20 -8.77 3.46
CA GLY A 531 -44.41 -8.56 4.89
C GLY A 531 -44.18 -9.81 5.74
N LYS A 532 -43.57 -10.86 5.19
CA LYS A 532 -43.22 -12.07 5.93
C LYS A 532 -41.85 -11.92 6.58
N MET A 533 -41.78 -12.23 7.87
CA MET A 533 -40.52 -12.21 8.61
C MET A 533 -39.57 -13.31 8.12
N ARG A 534 -38.32 -12.92 7.87
CA ARG A 534 -37.19 -13.76 7.48
C ARG A 534 -36.08 -13.62 8.49
N GLN A 535 -35.37 -14.73 8.74
CA GLN A 535 -34.18 -14.75 9.57
C GLN A 535 -32.96 -14.62 8.66
N VAL A 536 -32.24 -13.53 8.82
CA VAL A 536 -31.12 -13.14 7.96
C VAL A 536 -29.95 -12.64 8.79
N MET A 537 -28.76 -12.66 8.19
CA MET A 537 -27.54 -12.11 8.74
C MET A 537 -27.02 -10.98 7.86
N ALA A 538 -26.12 -10.20 8.43
CA ALA A 538 -25.49 -9.06 7.79
C ALA A 538 -24.76 -9.50 6.51
N SER A 539 -24.90 -8.73 5.42
CA SER A 539 -24.45 -9.15 4.06
C SER A 539 -23.32 -8.29 3.49
N GLY A 540 -22.87 -7.30 4.26
CA GLY A 540 -21.73 -6.47 3.95
C GLY A 540 -20.40 -7.22 4.05
N VAL A 541 -19.32 -6.45 4.05
CA VAL A 541 -17.96 -6.99 4.04
C VAL A 541 -17.56 -7.47 5.42
N HIS A 542 -17.08 -8.70 5.49
CA HIS A 542 -16.47 -9.26 6.69
C HIS A 542 -14.95 -9.33 6.55
N VAL A 543 -14.22 -9.40 7.67
CA VAL A 543 -12.82 -9.84 7.66
C VAL A 543 -12.76 -11.35 7.48
N PHE A 544 -13.54 -12.05 8.30
CA PHE A 544 -13.82 -13.48 8.23
C PHE A 544 -15.32 -13.66 8.15
N LEU A 545 -15.79 -14.44 7.18
CA LEU A 545 -17.16 -14.86 7.13
C LEU A 545 -17.48 -15.71 8.37
N PRO A 546 -18.71 -15.61 8.92
CA PRO A 546 -19.21 -16.57 9.89
C PRO A 546 -19.06 -18.00 9.33
N ASP A 547 -18.95 -19.00 10.20
CA ASP A 547 -18.77 -20.38 9.76
C ASP A 547 -19.89 -20.80 8.80
N ILE A 548 -19.51 -21.18 7.58
CA ILE A 548 -20.44 -21.67 6.56
C ILE A 548 -20.55 -23.19 6.74
N VAL A 549 -21.77 -23.73 6.81
CA VAL A 549 -21.98 -25.18 6.97
C VAL A 549 -21.25 -25.95 5.87
N ASP A 550 -20.52 -27.00 6.26
CA ASP A 550 -19.68 -27.86 5.40
C ASP A 550 -18.49 -27.18 4.69
N VAL A 551 -18.28 -25.87 4.92
CA VAL A 551 -17.18 -25.09 4.33
C VAL A 551 -16.21 -24.57 5.39
N GLY A 552 -16.71 -24.10 6.53
CA GLY A 552 -15.95 -23.42 7.59
C GLY A 552 -15.90 -21.90 7.43
N SER A 553 -15.17 -21.21 8.31
CA SER A 553 -14.91 -19.77 8.21
C SER A 553 -13.87 -19.48 7.12
N LEU A 554 -14.16 -18.48 6.30
CA LEU A 554 -13.29 -18.03 5.21
C LEU A 554 -12.90 -16.57 5.39
N ARG A 555 -11.62 -16.26 5.15
CA ARG A 555 -11.11 -14.89 5.15
C ARG A 555 -11.46 -14.22 3.83
N THR A 556 -11.97 -13.00 3.91
CA THR A 556 -12.28 -12.16 2.74
C THR A 556 -11.40 -10.91 2.68
N ARG A 557 -10.73 -10.52 3.76
CA ARG A 557 -9.84 -9.34 3.82
C ARG A 557 -8.41 -9.73 4.18
N TYR A 558 -7.47 -9.28 3.37
CA TYR A 558 -6.05 -9.61 3.44
C TYR A 558 -5.23 -8.31 3.47
N PRO A 559 -4.84 -7.84 4.66
CA PRO A 559 -3.97 -6.66 4.77
C PRO A 559 -2.65 -6.87 4.05
N VAL A 560 -2.30 -5.97 3.14
CA VAL A 560 -1.04 -5.97 2.38
C VAL A 560 -0.24 -4.68 2.57
N MET A 561 -0.63 -3.87 3.54
CA MET A 561 0.00 -2.58 3.83
C MET A 561 1.48 -2.74 4.20
N PRO A 562 2.40 -1.98 3.57
CA PRO A 562 3.81 -2.02 3.95
C PRO A 562 4.03 -1.33 5.30
N LEU A 563 5.13 -1.65 5.97
CA LEU A 563 5.55 -0.98 7.20
C LEU A 563 6.69 -0.01 6.91
N TYR A 564 6.66 1.17 7.54
CA TYR A 564 7.69 2.19 7.32
C TYR A 564 9.10 1.68 7.67
N ASP A 565 9.22 0.99 8.80
CA ASP A 565 10.52 0.49 9.30
C ASP A 565 11.16 -0.56 8.38
N GLU A 566 10.41 -1.17 7.45
CA GLU A 566 10.93 -2.16 6.48
C GLU A 566 12.03 -1.61 5.58
N GLY A 567 12.00 -0.30 5.32
CA GLY A 567 13.05 0.39 4.58
C GLY A 567 14.34 0.60 5.35
N SER A 568 14.31 0.52 6.68
CA SER A 568 15.45 0.84 7.53
C SER A 568 16.54 -0.23 7.45
N MET A 569 17.81 0.19 7.55
CA MET A 569 18.94 -0.74 7.58
C MET A 569 18.88 -1.69 8.79
N ALA A 570 18.44 -1.18 9.95
CA ALA A 570 18.30 -2.00 11.15
C ALA A 570 17.26 -3.11 10.98
N TRP A 571 16.13 -2.81 10.32
CA TRP A 571 15.12 -3.81 10.03
C TRP A 571 15.63 -4.84 9.03
N LYS A 572 16.29 -4.42 7.95
CA LYS A 572 16.88 -5.32 6.94
C LYS A 572 17.84 -6.34 7.56
N GLU A 573 18.77 -5.88 8.41
CA GLU A 573 19.67 -6.76 9.15
C GLU A 573 18.92 -7.68 10.13
N MET A 574 17.91 -7.16 10.83
CA MET A 574 17.10 -7.98 11.74
C MET A 574 16.31 -9.07 11.01
N GLN A 575 15.75 -8.78 9.83
CA GLN A 575 15.04 -9.74 8.99
C GLN A 575 16.02 -10.79 8.45
N ALA A 576 17.20 -10.39 7.96
CA ALA A 576 18.22 -11.34 7.52
C ALA A 576 18.65 -12.28 8.65
N VAL A 577 18.89 -11.75 9.86
CA VAL A 577 19.19 -12.57 11.05
C VAL A 577 18.02 -13.49 11.40
N ARG A 578 16.76 -13.02 11.32
CA ARG A 578 15.57 -13.85 11.53
C ARG A 578 15.58 -15.03 10.55
N ASP A 579 15.78 -14.77 9.26
CA ASP A 579 15.69 -15.81 8.23
C ASP A 579 16.79 -16.88 8.44
N VAL A 580 18.01 -16.45 8.78
CA VAL A 580 19.11 -17.36 9.17
C VAL A 580 18.76 -18.20 10.39
N LEU A 581 18.07 -17.64 11.39
CA LEU A 581 17.67 -18.37 12.59
C LEU A 581 16.51 -19.33 12.34
N MET A 582 15.62 -19.01 11.42
CA MET A 582 14.43 -19.79 11.08
C MET A 582 14.75 -20.92 10.08
N ASP A 583 15.73 -20.72 9.20
CA ASP A 583 16.26 -21.72 8.25
C ASP A 583 17.79 -21.80 8.31
N LEU A 584 18.31 -22.30 9.43
CA LEU A 584 19.76 -22.41 9.64
C LEU A 584 20.43 -23.34 8.63
N GLU A 585 19.74 -24.40 8.18
CA GLU A 585 20.29 -25.38 7.24
C GLU A 585 20.50 -24.75 5.86
N GLY A 586 19.53 -23.96 5.38
CA GLY A 586 19.61 -23.23 4.11
C GLY A 586 20.61 -22.09 4.12
N TYR A 587 20.75 -21.37 5.24
CA TYR A 587 21.56 -20.14 5.31
C TYR A 587 22.92 -20.30 6.02
N GLN A 588 23.33 -21.51 6.41
CA GLN A 588 24.58 -21.74 7.16
C GLN A 588 25.85 -21.16 6.50
N GLN A 589 25.89 -21.09 5.17
CA GLN A 589 27.02 -20.56 4.40
C GLN A 589 27.30 -19.08 4.65
N TYR A 590 26.34 -18.33 5.19
CA TYR A 590 26.49 -16.92 5.54
C TYR A 590 26.99 -16.71 6.98
N LEU A 591 27.10 -17.77 7.78
CA LEU A 591 27.57 -17.69 9.16
C LEU A 591 29.09 -17.80 9.23
N GLN A 592 29.74 -16.86 9.94
CA GLN A 592 31.19 -16.93 10.21
C GLN A 592 31.57 -18.12 11.11
N TYR A 593 30.67 -18.49 12.03
CA TYR A 593 30.85 -19.62 12.94
C TYR A 593 29.52 -20.35 13.09
N ILE A 594 29.51 -21.66 12.85
CA ILE A 594 28.30 -22.45 13.09
C ILE A 594 28.23 -22.82 14.58
N PRO A 595 27.12 -22.55 15.28
CA PRO A 595 26.98 -22.89 16.69
C PRO A 595 27.16 -24.40 16.93
N SER A 596 28.02 -24.75 17.88
CA SER A 596 28.42 -26.13 18.22
C SER A 596 27.31 -27.01 18.82
N ALA A 597 26.09 -26.49 18.97
CA ALA A 597 24.93 -27.19 19.53
C ALA A 597 24.20 -28.11 18.54
N PHE A 598 24.63 -28.18 17.27
CA PHE A 598 23.98 -28.98 16.23
C PHE A 598 24.77 -30.27 15.88
N ASN A 599 24.03 -31.37 15.67
CA ASN A 599 24.33 -32.80 15.92
C ASN A 599 25.55 -33.43 15.18
N ALA A 600 26.08 -34.56 15.67
CA ALA A 600 27.35 -35.20 15.24
C ALA A 600 27.47 -35.59 13.74
N SER A 601 26.38 -35.70 12.98
CA SER A 601 26.42 -35.81 11.51
C SER A 601 27.01 -34.56 10.83
N PHE A 602 26.94 -33.42 11.52
CA PHE A 602 27.40 -32.10 11.12
C PHE A 602 28.93 -31.99 11.07
N VAL A 603 29.65 -32.61 12.01
CA VAL A 603 31.14 -32.59 12.06
C VAL A 603 31.77 -33.27 10.83
N ARG A 604 31.08 -34.25 10.24
CA ARG A 604 31.59 -34.99 9.08
C ARG A 604 31.36 -34.27 7.75
N LEU A 605 30.28 -33.48 7.64
CA LEU A 605 30.05 -32.57 6.52
C LEU A 605 31.06 -31.39 6.54
N VAL A 606 31.28 -30.80 7.72
CA VAL A 606 32.18 -29.65 7.94
C VAL A 606 33.66 -29.96 7.68
N THR A 607 34.08 -31.23 7.74
CA THR A 607 35.47 -31.65 7.44
C THR A 607 35.67 -32.09 5.98
N THR A 608 34.60 -32.18 5.19
CA THR A 608 34.68 -32.63 3.79
C THR A 608 34.75 -31.40 2.89
N ALA A 609 35.93 -31.12 2.34
CA ALA A 609 36.11 -30.04 1.36
C ALA A 609 35.33 -30.34 0.06
N PRO A 610 34.91 -29.31 -0.71
CA PRO A 610 34.40 -29.49 -2.06
C PRO A 610 35.36 -30.31 -2.91
N LYS A 611 34.83 -31.12 -3.82
CA LYS A 611 35.62 -32.00 -4.67
C LYS A 611 35.46 -31.62 -6.13
N THR A 612 36.56 -31.23 -6.76
CA THR A 612 36.61 -31.06 -8.20
C THR A 612 36.85 -32.42 -8.83
N LEU A 613 35.94 -32.87 -9.69
CA LEU A 613 36.17 -34.02 -10.55
C LEU A 613 36.55 -33.55 -11.95
N VAL A 614 37.36 -34.35 -12.62
CA VAL A 614 37.87 -34.11 -13.96
C VAL A 614 37.54 -35.30 -14.84
N MET A 615 36.94 -35.00 -15.98
CA MET A 615 36.69 -35.97 -17.02
C MET A 615 37.97 -36.23 -17.83
N SER A 616 38.16 -37.42 -18.37
CA SER A 616 39.34 -37.68 -19.21
C SER A 616 39.32 -36.79 -20.46
N SER A 617 40.48 -36.53 -21.05
CA SER A 617 40.55 -35.78 -22.31
C SER A 617 39.73 -36.40 -23.44
N ALA A 618 39.19 -35.55 -24.31
CA ALA A 618 38.47 -35.95 -25.51
C ALA A 618 39.35 -36.86 -26.39
N THR A 619 38.76 -37.93 -26.92
CA THR A 619 39.45 -38.87 -27.81
C THR A 619 39.02 -38.78 -29.27
N SER A 620 38.00 -37.95 -29.55
CA SER A 620 37.58 -37.63 -30.91
C SER A 620 38.63 -36.81 -31.66
N GLU A 621 38.99 -37.21 -32.88
CA GLU A 621 39.97 -36.51 -33.73
C GLU A 621 39.48 -35.09 -34.13
N ASP A 622 38.16 -34.88 -34.17
CA ASP A 622 37.54 -33.64 -34.64
C ASP A 622 37.44 -32.53 -33.57
N ALA A 623 37.56 -32.88 -32.28
CA ALA A 623 37.23 -31.96 -31.18
C ALA A 623 38.45 -31.29 -30.52
N GLY A 624 39.68 -31.69 -30.89
CA GLY A 624 40.90 -31.21 -30.24
C GLY A 624 41.05 -31.67 -28.79
N TYR A 625 42.27 -31.53 -28.24
CA TYR A 625 42.57 -31.98 -26.87
C TYR A 625 41.95 -31.03 -25.83
N HIS A 626 40.88 -31.46 -25.15
CA HIS A 626 40.26 -30.75 -24.04
C HIS A 626 39.63 -31.72 -23.03
N HIS A 627 39.35 -31.27 -21.82
CA HIS A 627 38.71 -32.04 -20.76
C HIS A 627 37.75 -31.14 -19.97
N HIS A 628 36.75 -31.71 -19.30
CA HIS A 628 35.81 -30.95 -18.50
C HIS A 628 36.06 -31.15 -17.00
N LYS A 629 35.79 -30.11 -16.23
CA LYS A 629 35.80 -30.13 -14.77
C LYS A 629 34.38 -29.99 -14.25
N MET A 630 34.12 -30.55 -13.08
CA MET A 630 32.88 -30.38 -12.33
C MET A 630 33.20 -30.20 -10.86
N SER A 631 32.41 -29.40 -10.16
CA SER A 631 32.54 -29.24 -8.71
C SER A 631 31.41 -29.98 -8.01
N LEU A 632 31.77 -30.80 -7.03
CA LEU A 632 30.84 -31.41 -6.10
C LEU A 632 30.86 -30.64 -4.78
N SER A 633 29.70 -30.17 -4.35
CA SER A 633 29.53 -29.72 -2.97
C SER A 633 29.76 -30.88 -2.00
N PRO A 634 30.15 -30.61 -0.75
CA PRO A 634 30.31 -31.65 0.27
C PRO A 634 29.07 -32.55 0.43
N ARG A 635 27.86 -31.97 0.27
CA ARG A 635 26.59 -32.72 0.30
C ARG A 635 26.47 -33.68 -0.88
N GLN A 636 26.77 -33.24 -2.11
CA GLN A 636 26.71 -34.09 -3.30
C GLN A 636 27.76 -35.21 -3.24
N TYR A 637 28.96 -34.90 -2.75
CA TYR A 637 30.00 -35.90 -2.55
C TYR A 637 29.55 -37.00 -1.56
N LEU A 638 28.99 -36.62 -0.41
CA LEU A 638 28.48 -37.59 0.56
C LEU A 638 27.27 -38.39 0.03
N ALA A 639 26.36 -37.74 -0.70
CA ALA A 639 25.24 -38.43 -1.36
C ALA A 639 25.72 -39.52 -2.33
N LEU A 640 26.75 -39.22 -3.13
CA LEU A 640 27.36 -40.20 -4.04
C LEU A 640 28.13 -41.30 -3.27
N VAL A 641 29.02 -40.92 -2.36
CA VAL A 641 30.00 -41.84 -1.76
C VAL A 641 29.40 -42.66 -0.62
N ASP A 642 28.62 -42.06 0.27
CA ASP A 642 28.09 -42.71 1.47
C ASP A 642 26.69 -43.29 1.22
N HIS A 643 25.82 -42.54 0.55
CA HIS A 643 24.44 -42.94 0.29
C HIS A 643 24.26 -43.72 -1.02
N LYS A 644 25.31 -43.81 -1.84
CA LYS A 644 25.33 -44.50 -3.15
C LYS A 644 24.22 -43.99 -4.09
N GLU A 645 23.85 -42.73 -3.94
CA GLU A 645 22.85 -42.08 -4.77
C GLU A 645 23.38 -41.82 -6.17
N THR A 646 22.47 -41.46 -7.06
CA THR A 646 22.77 -41.05 -8.43
C THR A 646 22.39 -39.59 -8.57
N LEU A 647 23.32 -38.78 -9.05
CA LEU A 647 23.14 -37.34 -9.14
C LEU A 647 23.36 -36.86 -10.56
N THR A 648 22.57 -35.87 -10.96
CA THR A 648 22.80 -35.08 -12.17
C THR A 648 23.65 -33.87 -11.82
N ILE A 649 24.77 -33.68 -12.52
CA ILE A 649 25.72 -32.57 -12.32
C ILE A 649 26.06 -31.93 -13.67
N HIS A 650 26.46 -30.66 -13.65
CA HIS A 650 26.87 -29.94 -14.85
C HIS A 650 28.38 -29.69 -14.86
N SER A 651 29.02 -29.82 -16.03
CA SER A 651 30.41 -29.39 -16.18
C SER A 651 30.52 -27.86 -16.10
N LEU A 652 31.64 -27.37 -15.57
CA LEU A 652 31.95 -25.95 -15.50
C LEU A 652 32.25 -25.38 -16.89
N LEU A 653 31.75 -24.17 -17.16
CA LEU A 653 32.16 -23.33 -18.29
C LEU A 653 33.41 -22.55 -17.86
N ASP A 654 34.59 -23.11 -18.11
CA ASP A 654 35.83 -22.36 -17.96
C ASP A 654 36.13 -21.60 -19.28
N SER A 655 36.95 -20.56 -19.18
CA SER A 655 37.34 -19.61 -20.23
C SER A 655 37.93 -20.22 -21.51
N GLU A 656 38.19 -21.52 -21.55
CA GLU A 656 38.72 -22.27 -22.69
C GLU A 656 37.69 -23.21 -23.36
N HIS A 657 36.42 -23.22 -22.91
CA HIS A 657 35.38 -24.15 -23.38
C HIS A 657 34.22 -23.46 -24.09
N THR A 658 33.73 -24.07 -25.18
CA THR A 658 32.60 -23.55 -25.98
C THR A 658 31.24 -24.18 -25.63
N HIS A 659 31.22 -25.16 -24.73
CA HIS A 659 30.03 -25.94 -24.37
C HIS A 659 30.17 -26.58 -22.98
N TYR A 660 29.05 -27.03 -22.41
CA TYR A 660 28.97 -27.76 -21.14
C TYR A 660 28.13 -29.04 -21.31
N HIS A 661 28.31 -29.99 -20.41
CA HIS A 661 27.59 -31.26 -20.37
C HIS A 661 26.77 -31.39 -19.09
N GLU A 662 25.57 -31.96 -19.21
CA GLU A 662 24.79 -32.52 -18.10
C GLU A 662 25.15 -34.01 -17.94
N LEU A 663 25.55 -34.43 -16.74
CA LEU A 663 26.06 -35.77 -16.47
C LEU A 663 25.30 -36.41 -15.32
N GLU A 664 24.79 -37.61 -15.55
CA GLU A 664 24.29 -38.45 -14.47
C GLU A 664 25.43 -39.34 -13.96
N ILE A 665 25.78 -39.22 -12.67
CA ILE A 665 26.94 -39.90 -12.09
C ILE A 665 26.59 -40.72 -10.85
N ARG A 666 27.39 -41.77 -10.61
CA ARG A 666 27.31 -42.62 -9.41
C ARG A 666 28.70 -43.03 -8.94
N TYR A 667 28.89 -43.17 -7.63
CA TYR A 667 30.11 -43.72 -7.05
C TYR A 667 30.01 -45.24 -6.86
N PHE A 668 30.86 -46.01 -7.56
CA PHE A 668 30.83 -47.48 -7.54
C PHE A 668 32.23 -48.08 -7.71
N LYS A 669 32.60 -49.03 -6.82
CA LYS A 669 33.93 -49.66 -6.76
C LYS A 669 35.06 -48.63 -6.72
N ASP A 670 34.92 -47.66 -5.80
CA ASP A 670 35.90 -46.61 -5.54
C ASP A 670 36.18 -45.66 -6.74
N GLU A 671 35.25 -45.59 -7.70
CA GLU A 671 35.32 -44.73 -8.88
C GLU A 671 34.02 -43.94 -9.08
N PHE A 672 34.12 -42.69 -9.54
CA PHE A 672 32.99 -41.90 -10.03
C PHE A 672 32.71 -42.26 -11.49
N LYS A 673 31.51 -42.76 -11.79
CA LYS A 673 31.13 -43.24 -13.13
C LYS A 673 30.03 -42.41 -13.74
N ILE A 674 30.21 -42.08 -15.02
CA ILE A 674 29.21 -41.43 -15.86
C ILE A 674 28.24 -42.49 -16.39
N LEU A 675 26.97 -42.37 -16.02
CA LEU A 675 25.88 -43.22 -16.48
C LEU A 675 25.32 -42.70 -17.81
N SER A 676 25.05 -41.39 -17.87
CA SER A 676 24.58 -40.69 -19.06
C SER A 676 25.21 -39.28 -19.16
N CYS A 677 25.22 -38.73 -20.37
CA CYS A 677 25.79 -37.45 -20.75
C CYS A 677 24.88 -36.78 -21.78
N ASP A 678 24.29 -35.63 -21.45
CA ASP A 678 23.27 -34.92 -22.23
C ASP A 678 22.11 -35.83 -22.67
N GLY A 679 21.70 -36.74 -21.79
CA GLY A 679 20.66 -37.74 -22.08
C GLY A 679 21.13 -38.95 -22.90
N ASP A 680 22.37 -38.96 -23.40
CA ASP A 680 22.96 -40.04 -24.18
C ASP A 680 23.96 -40.89 -23.38
N PHE A 681 24.26 -42.10 -23.85
CA PHE A 681 25.21 -42.99 -23.17
C PHE A 681 26.69 -42.57 -23.34
N ARG A 682 27.00 -41.71 -24.31
CA ARG A 682 28.35 -41.20 -24.58
C ARG A 682 28.28 -39.68 -24.74
N CYS A 683 29.28 -38.99 -24.19
CA CYS A 683 29.43 -37.56 -24.44
C CYS A 683 29.84 -37.31 -25.90
N GLN A 684 29.46 -36.14 -26.42
CA GLN A 684 29.67 -35.72 -27.82
C GLN A 684 31.13 -35.81 -28.30
N HIS A 685 32.12 -35.66 -27.41
CA HIS A 685 33.55 -35.71 -27.74
C HIS A 685 34.27 -37.00 -27.28
N ASP A 686 33.51 -38.07 -27.02
CA ASP A 686 34.02 -39.40 -26.64
C ASP A 686 35.03 -39.34 -25.47
N HIS A 687 34.57 -38.80 -24.35
CA HIS A 687 35.28 -38.88 -23.07
C HIS A 687 35.10 -40.25 -22.42
N GLY A 688 36.09 -40.66 -21.63
CA GLY A 688 36.02 -41.85 -20.78
C GLY A 688 34.96 -41.72 -19.70
N LYS A 689 34.34 -42.85 -19.33
CA LYS A 689 33.21 -42.93 -18.38
C LYS A 689 33.58 -42.80 -16.90
N VAL A 690 34.83 -42.45 -16.59
CA VAL A 690 35.33 -42.37 -15.21
C VAL A 690 35.82 -40.96 -14.96
N LEU A 691 35.31 -40.36 -13.89
CA LEU A 691 35.76 -39.08 -13.38
C LEU A 691 36.80 -39.30 -12.28
N ARG A 692 37.82 -38.44 -12.24
CA ARG A 692 38.88 -38.48 -11.23
C ARG A 692 38.86 -37.21 -10.40
N GLU A 693 39.15 -37.32 -9.11
CA GLU A 693 39.38 -36.14 -8.28
C GLU A 693 40.62 -35.38 -8.78
N SER A 694 40.50 -34.05 -8.88
CA SER A 694 41.63 -33.15 -9.12
C SER A 694 42.32 -32.80 -7.82
N ASP A 695 43.65 -32.85 -7.78
CA ASP A 695 44.44 -32.37 -6.64
C ASP A 695 44.63 -30.84 -6.64
N ASP A 696 44.14 -30.15 -7.68
CA ASP A 696 44.11 -28.69 -7.75
C ASP A 696 43.01 -28.14 -6.85
N ALA A 697 43.34 -27.91 -5.58
CA ALA A 697 42.54 -27.06 -4.71
C ALA A 697 42.63 -25.63 -5.22
N ASP A 698 41.66 -25.20 -6.03
CA ASP A 698 41.48 -23.80 -6.41
C ASP A 698 41.03 -23.02 -5.16
N PRO A 699 41.83 -22.09 -4.61
CA PRO A 699 41.51 -21.38 -3.40
C PRO A 699 40.60 -20.20 -3.75
N MET A 700 39.32 -20.47 -4.05
CA MET A 700 38.28 -19.45 -4.07
C MET A 700 36.94 -20.01 -3.57
N VAL A 701 36.77 -19.97 -2.25
CA VAL A 701 35.57 -19.49 -1.53
C VAL A 701 36.05 -18.82 -0.26
#